data_AF-A0A1Z8ZZ41-F1
#
_entry.id   AF-A0A1Z8ZZ41-F1
#
_cell.length_a   1.000
_cell.length_b   1.000
_cell.length_c   1.000
_cell.angle_alpha   90.00
_cell.angle_beta   90.00
_cell.angle_gamma   90.00
#
_symmetry.space_group_name_H-M   'P 1'
#
loop_
_entity.id
_entity.type
_entity.pdbx_description
1 polymer ?
#
loop_
_entity_poly.entity_id
_entity_poly.type
_entity_poly.pdbx_seq_one_letter_code
_entity_poly.pdbx_strand_id
1 'polypeptide(L)'
;MPEKSEPQPKPRHRWKKRFGVLLVLLIALGIWANGPGARWAVETTLAAQLEKQNLSGDFTVSGSLLDGLSLENIALKSDGLIQKAEASKVALSWSPSSLLSKELEEIEIADLVIYLDFDAPRPSSPEVPSSPAESPAPLSETLNLVRGFLEPAKITITQMDFKAKAAEMDFGLTLAALKHSPNEQHYRFEDLSITDHLGRTARTQSSTITWNSESISVEQLQILQVLGLRDLAYKIDGEITTGMELAGAMLSASSNLKSEFSLALNSPSLDLKIAASLYDPELPVGGTLSKLSLTQNEVNLTGTMLQWEERLIQSIDLNGSLNDQQVRAELDTIYQDQKISLNASGENRFEIFGNETKIELSYQDQLTAEGSVFLNEEILESTAQLSFNLTYPKMPETSGQLKFANQKASLNAVALEEIQLEANYDLQSSTYSAKLHGEIQNGELIHETLTGPLALNFTAKGDLSNEAHQGTLDLQQANLKEPQVVTTATGSWDWPKSVTLDNIQVFTPEGHLEGALSWQDDFLTVTSLNLIESGNTLLKASGKLPAPLNLKSLDDVLQNDTPFEFKIASQPLSFERLRKFAPIPKTLKGVVEANLDLSGTSSEPQIKGTASLIDFHQSDQPKLPPVDLRTSFETKNQQLILKGNAREPEGPLLDIKGDLAFLPAVWLKREKSPG
;
A
#
# COMPACT_ATOMS: atom_id res chain seq x y z
N MET A 1 -75.68 -91.23 76.92
CA MET A 1 -74.65 -90.48 77.68
C MET A 1 -73.39 -90.37 76.82
N PRO A 2 -72.69 -89.23 76.81
CA PRO A 2 -71.78 -88.81 75.74
C PRO A 2 -70.30 -88.65 76.20
N GLU A 3 -69.37 -88.61 75.24
CA GLU A 3 -68.01 -88.05 75.31
C GLU A 3 -67.54 -87.86 73.84
N LYS A 4 -66.80 -86.86 73.37
CA LYS A 4 -65.90 -85.86 73.97
C LYS A 4 -65.65 -84.77 72.89
N SER A 5 -65.53 -83.51 73.29
CA SER A 5 -65.26 -82.35 72.42
C SER A 5 -63.80 -81.90 72.47
N GLU A 6 -63.20 -81.64 71.30
CA GLU A 6 -61.84 -81.09 71.13
C GLU A 6 -61.81 -79.55 71.01
N PRO A 7 -60.69 -78.86 71.35
CA PRO A 7 -60.61 -77.40 71.40
C PRO A 7 -60.05 -76.74 70.13
N GLN A 8 -60.50 -75.50 69.83
CA GLN A 8 -59.97 -74.63 68.74
C GLN A 8 -58.95 -73.58 69.24
N PRO A 9 -57.95 -73.17 68.41
CA PRO A 9 -57.01 -72.09 68.73
C PRO A 9 -57.36 -70.72 68.12
N LYS A 10 -56.94 -69.63 68.82
CA LYS A 10 -57.14 -68.19 68.50
C LYS A 10 -56.25 -67.65 67.34
N PRO A 11 -56.67 -66.61 66.56
CA PRO A 11 -55.81 -65.97 65.56
C PRO A 11 -55.01 -64.75 66.10
N ARG A 12 -53.84 -64.53 65.49
CA ARG A 12 -52.75 -63.60 65.88
C ARG A 12 -52.88 -62.18 65.28
N HIS A 13 -52.69 -61.17 66.12
CA HIS A 13 -52.83 -59.72 65.87
C HIS A 13 -51.55 -59.01 65.33
N ARG A 14 -50.75 -59.62 64.44
CA ARG A 14 -49.42 -59.09 64.02
C ARG A 14 -49.30 -58.52 62.60
N TRP A 15 -50.30 -58.69 61.72
CA TRP A 15 -50.20 -58.26 60.31
C TRP A 15 -50.55 -56.78 60.08
N LYS A 16 -51.53 -56.22 60.82
CA LYS A 16 -51.92 -54.80 60.74
C LYS A 16 -50.79 -53.83 61.15
N LYS A 17 -49.95 -54.20 62.13
CA LYS A 17 -48.77 -53.40 62.52
C LYS A 17 -47.67 -53.42 61.45
N ARG A 18 -47.48 -54.54 60.74
CA ARG A 18 -46.51 -54.63 59.64
C ARG A 18 -46.96 -53.84 58.42
N PHE A 19 -48.25 -53.88 58.08
CA PHE A 19 -48.82 -53.09 56.98
C PHE A 19 -48.80 -51.58 57.28
N GLY A 20 -49.10 -51.18 58.52
CA GLY A 20 -49.00 -49.77 58.94
C GLY A 20 -47.56 -49.22 58.90
N VAL A 21 -46.57 -50.02 59.33
CA VAL A 21 -45.15 -49.62 59.23
C VAL A 21 -44.70 -49.52 57.77
N LEU A 22 -45.15 -50.42 56.90
CA LEU A 22 -44.83 -50.39 55.47
C LEU A 22 -45.47 -49.19 54.77
N LEU A 23 -46.72 -48.84 55.11
CA LEU A 23 -47.39 -47.64 54.61
C LEU A 23 -46.68 -46.36 55.08
N VAL A 24 -46.31 -46.27 56.36
CA VAL A 24 -45.55 -45.12 56.89
C VAL A 24 -44.17 -45.03 56.22
N LEU A 25 -43.51 -46.16 55.95
CA LEU A 25 -42.26 -46.20 55.18
C LEU A 25 -42.45 -45.75 53.74
N LEU A 26 -43.53 -46.16 53.06
CA LEU A 26 -43.85 -45.72 51.70
C LEU A 26 -44.22 -44.25 51.64
N ILE A 27 -44.94 -43.73 52.63
CA ILE A 27 -45.25 -42.30 52.75
C ILE A 27 -43.97 -41.51 53.05
N ALA A 28 -43.12 -41.98 53.96
CA ALA A 28 -41.83 -41.36 54.24
C ALA A 28 -40.89 -41.39 53.03
N LEU A 29 -40.86 -42.50 52.27
CA LEU A 29 -40.14 -42.63 51.00
C LEU A 29 -40.75 -41.72 49.92
N GLY A 30 -42.07 -41.59 49.86
CA GLY A 30 -42.75 -40.68 48.94
C GLY A 30 -42.45 -39.21 49.26
N ILE A 31 -42.48 -38.83 50.54
CA ILE A 31 -42.10 -37.48 51.00
C ILE A 31 -40.61 -37.22 50.74
N TRP A 32 -39.75 -38.22 51.00
CA TRP A 32 -38.33 -38.13 50.72
C TRP A 32 -38.08 -38.00 49.21
N ALA A 33 -38.65 -38.88 48.40
CA ALA A 33 -38.50 -38.88 46.94
C ALA A 33 -39.06 -37.59 46.31
N ASN A 34 -40.17 -37.04 46.82
CA ASN A 34 -40.73 -35.79 46.31
C ASN A 34 -39.94 -34.55 46.74
N GLY A 35 -39.24 -34.60 47.88
CA GLY A 35 -38.51 -33.45 48.45
C GLY A 35 -37.00 -33.67 48.49
N PRO A 36 -36.40 -34.02 49.65
CA PRO A 36 -34.94 -34.11 49.80
C PRO A 36 -34.23 -35.05 48.81
N GLY A 37 -34.82 -36.21 48.51
CA GLY A 37 -34.26 -37.20 47.60
C GLY A 37 -34.22 -36.75 46.15
N ALA A 38 -35.26 -36.05 45.67
CA ALA A 38 -35.27 -35.45 44.34
C ALA A 38 -34.22 -34.35 44.21
N ARG A 39 -34.14 -33.43 45.18
CA ARG A 39 -33.13 -32.36 45.18
C ARG A 39 -31.72 -32.92 45.13
N TRP A 40 -31.44 -33.90 45.99
CA TRP A 40 -30.15 -34.59 45.99
C TRP A 40 -29.84 -35.26 44.64
N ALA A 41 -30.81 -35.93 44.03
CA ALA A 41 -30.63 -36.58 42.72
C ALA A 41 -30.35 -35.54 41.62
N VAL A 42 -31.05 -34.41 41.64
CA VAL A 42 -30.86 -33.30 40.69
C VAL A 42 -29.50 -32.65 40.89
N GLU A 43 -29.12 -32.31 42.13
CA GLU A 43 -27.80 -31.74 42.46
C GLU A 43 -26.66 -32.64 41.99
N THR A 44 -26.73 -33.94 42.28
CA THR A 44 -25.67 -34.88 41.90
C THR A 44 -25.60 -35.12 40.40
N THR A 45 -26.74 -35.20 39.71
CA THR A 45 -26.76 -35.40 38.24
C THR A 45 -26.33 -34.16 37.48
N LEU A 46 -26.77 -32.97 37.87
CA LEU A 46 -26.31 -31.70 37.29
C LEU A 46 -24.83 -31.47 37.54
N ALA A 47 -24.33 -31.67 38.77
CA ALA A 47 -22.91 -31.52 39.08
C ALA A 47 -22.04 -32.43 38.19
N ALA A 48 -22.42 -33.70 38.04
CA ALA A 48 -21.71 -34.64 37.17
C ALA A 48 -21.78 -34.27 35.68
N GLN A 49 -22.86 -33.63 35.22
CA GLN A 49 -22.97 -33.14 33.84
C GLN A 49 -22.15 -31.87 33.61
N LEU A 50 -22.14 -30.94 34.55
CA LEU A 50 -21.34 -29.72 34.50
C LEU A 50 -19.84 -30.06 34.45
N GLU A 51 -19.40 -31.00 35.30
CA GLU A 51 -18.01 -31.48 35.32
C GLU A 51 -17.59 -32.10 33.97
N LYS A 52 -18.47 -32.87 33.32
CA LYS A 52 -18.22 -33.41 31.96
C LYS A 52 -18.05 -32.33 30.90
N GLN A 53 -18.63 -31.16 31.11
CA GLN A 53 -18.51 -30.00 30.21
C GLN A 53 -17.45 -28.99 30.69
N ASN A 54 -16.61 -29.37 31.65
CA ASN A 54 -15.58 -28.52 32.25
C ASN A 54 -16.13 -27.23 32.90
N LEU A 55 -17.40 -27.28 33.35
CA LEU A 55 -18.06 -26.21 34.08
C LEU A 55 -18.03 -26.55 35.58
N SER A 56 -17.68 -25.56 36.40
CA SER A 56 -17.66 -25.68 37.86
C SER A 56 -18.40 -24.51 38.48
N GLY A 57 -19.06 -24.73 39.62
CA GLY A 57 -19.82 -23.67 40.26
C GLY A 57 -20.75 -24.15 41.35
N ASP A 58 -21.40 -23.17 41.97
CA ASP A 58 -22.36 -23.37 43.05
C ASP A 58 -23.78 -23.10 42.56
N PHE A 59 -24.74 -23.87 43.08
CA PHE A 59 -26.17 -23.67 42.89
C PHE A 59 -26.93 -24.39 44.01
N THR A 60 -28.15 -23.95 44.29
CA THR A 60 -29.03 -24.60 45.28
C THR A 60 -30.31 -25.08 44.62
N VAL A 61 -30.68 -26.35 44.81
CA VAL A 61 -31.94 -26.90 44.27
C VAL A 61 -33.05 -26.80 45.31
N SER A 62 -34.19 -26.25 44.91
CA SER A 62 -35.42 -26.20 45.71
C SER A 62 -36.63 -26.73 44.92
N GLY A 63 -37.80 -26.83 45.59
CA GLY A 63 -39.02 -27.36 44.99
C GLY A 63 -39.31 -28.84 45.30
N SER A 64 -40.16 -29.44 44.46
CA SER A 64 -40.63 -30.83 44.57
C SER A 64 -40.96 -31.46 43.21
N LEU A 65 -40.98 -32.79 43.12
CA LEU A 65 -41.34 -33.49 41.86
C LEU A 65 -42.80 -33.32 41.45
N LEU A 66 -43.68 -32.90 42.36
CA LEU A 66 -45.12 -32.73 42.06
C LEU A 66 -45.45 -31.34 41.51
N ASP A 67 -44.72 -30.31 41.93
CA ASP A 67 -45.06 -28.91 41.66
C ASP A 67 -43.99 -28.17 40.84
N GLY A 68 -42.80 -28.77 40.65
CA GLY A 68 -41.69 -28.15 39.92
C GLY A 68 -40.40 -28.01 40.73
N LEU A 69 -39.29 -27.76 40.02
CA LEU A 69 -37.97 -27.57 40.60
C LEU A 69 -37.44 -26.17 40.29
N SER A 70 -36.71 -25.58 41.23
CA SER A 70 -35.95 -24.35 40.98
C SER A 70 -34.48 -24.50 41.37
N LEU A 71 -33.63 -23.86 40.58
CA LEU A 71 -32.23 -23.62 40.85
C LEU A 71 -32.08 -22.16 41.27
N GLU A 72 -31.43 -21.91 42.40
CA GLU A 72 -31.18 -20.57 42.92
C GLU A 72 -29.68 -20.35 43.11
N ASN A 73 -29.26 -19.07 43.04
CA ASN A 73 -27.87 -18.63 43.25
C ASN A 73 -26.88 -19.37 42.34
N ILE A 74 -27.20 -19.47 41.06
CA ILE A 74 -26.38 -20.17 40.07
C ILE A 74 -25.17 -19.30 39.77
N ALA A 75 -23.97 -19.84 39.99
CA ALA A 75 -22.72 -19.19 39.61
C ALA A 75 -21.76 -20.23 39.03
N LEU A 76 -21.73 -20.32 37.70
CA LEU A 76 -20.92 -21.26 36.93
C LEU A 76 -19.74 -20.54 36.28
N LYS A 77 -18.61 -21.23 36.22
CA LYS A 77 -17.37 -20.77 35.58
C LYS A 77 -16.72 -21.91 34.80
N SER A 78 -16.03 -21.55 33.71
CA SER A 78 -15.11 -22.46 33.01
C SER A 78 -13.95 -21.69 32.39
N ASP A 79 -12.96 -22.44 31.90
CA ASP A 79 -11.86 -21.91 31.10
C ASP A 79 -12.13 -22.05 29.58
N GLY A 80 -13.35 -22.43 29.19
CA GLY A 80 -13.78 -22.61 27.80
C GLY A 80 -14.62 -21.44 27.27
N LEU A 81 -15.40 -21.69 26.21
CA LEU A 81 -16.23 -20.68 25.53
C LEU A 81 -17.14 -19.91 26.50
N ILE A 82 -17.75 -20.58 27.47
CA ILE A 82 -18.59 -19.94 28.50
C ILE A 82 -17.74 -19.71 29.75
N GLN A 83 -17.06 -18.57 29.87
CA GLN A 83 -16.23 -18.36 31.05
C GLN A 83 -17.06 -18.14 32.31
N LYS A 84 -18.26 -17.59 32.16
CA LYS A 84 -19.14 -17.26 33.29
C LYS A 84 -20.61 -17.37 32.90
N ALA A 85 -21.40 -18.02 33.74
CA ALA A 85 -22.86 -18.00 33.67
C ALA A 85 -23.44 -17.87 35.08
N GLU A 86 -24.17 -16.79 35.34
CA GLU A 86 -24.84 -16.53 36.62
C GLU A 86 -26.34 -16.36 36.41
N ALA A 87 -27.15 -16.80 37.36
CA ALA A 87 -28.57 -16.49 37.43
C ALA A 87 -29.05 -16.54 38.87
N SER A 88 -29.95 -15.63 39.25
CA SER A 88 -30.53 -15.62 40.59
C SER A 88 -31.51 -16.77 40.77
N LYS A 89 -32.28 -17.09 39.73
CA LYS A 89 -33.28 -18.16 39.72
C LYS A 89 -33.47 -18.75 38.33
N VAL A 90 -33.58 -20.07 38.25
CA VAL A 90 -34.11 -20.83 37.10
C VAL A 90 -35.15 -21.79 37.64
N ALA A 91 -36.44 -21.56 37.37
CA ALA A 91 -37.53 -22.41 37.83
C ALA A 91 -38.28 -23.05 36.65
N LEU A 92 -38.62 -24.32 36.84
CA LEU A 92 -39.37 -25.15 35.93
C LEU A 92 -40.60 -25.66 36.69
N SER A 93 -41.79 -25.31 36.21
CA SER A 93 -43.06 -25.71 36.82
C SER A 93 -43.78 -26.72 35.95
N TRP A 94 -44.38 -27.72 36.57
CA TRP A 94 -45.18 -28.75 35.90
C TRP A 94 -46.23 -29.33 36.87
N SER A 95 -47.20 -30.04 36.30
CA SER A 95 -48.17 -30.85 37.05
C SER A 95 -47.99 -32.34 36.74
N PRO A 96 -48.50 -33.26 37.58
CA PRO A 96 -48.46 -34.70 37.27
C PRO A 96 -49.13 -35.07 35.95
N SER A 97 -50.13 -34.31 35.52
CA SER A 97 -50.76 -34.45 34.21
C SER A 97 -49.87 -34.00 33.06
N SER A 98 -49.14 -32.88 33.21
CA SER A 98 -48.29 -32.35 32.15
C SER A 98 -47.03 -33.21 31.94
N LEU A 99 -46.50 -33.83 33.00
CA LEU A 99 -45.42 -34.81 32.89
C LEU A 99 -45.81 -36.06 32.07
N LEU A 100 -47.08 -36.47 32.12
CA LEU A 100 -47.59 -37.59 31.30
C LEU A 100 -47.71 -37.20 29.82
N SER A 101 -48.00 -35.94 29.51
CA SER A 101 -47.98 -35.41 28.14
C SER A 101 -46.59 -34.96 27.67
N LYS A 102 -45.58 -35.00 28.55
CA LYS A 102 -44.21 -34.49 28.32
C LYS A 102 -44.16 -32.98 28.02
N GLU A 103 -45.09 -32.22 28.59
CA GLU A 103 -45.21 -30.78 28.41
C GLU A 103 -44.79 -30.05 29.69
N LEU A 104 -44.05 -28.96 29.53
CA LEU A 104 -43.67 -28.07 30.63
C LEU A 104 -44.65 -26.89 30.69
N GLU A 105 -45.05 -26.48 31.89
CA GLU A 105 -46.08 -25.43 32.05
C GLU A 105 -45.45 -24.02 32.11
N GLU A 106 -44.37 -23.84 32.87
CA GLU A 106 -43.73 -22.54 33.04
C GLU A 106 -42.21 -22.65 33.18
N ILE A 107 -41.49 -21.76 32.49
CA ILE A 107 -40.06 -21.52 32.61
C ILE A 107 -39.86 -20.08 33.09
N GLU A 108 -39.23 -19.93 34.26
CA GLU A 108 -38.87 -18.62 34.82
C GLU A 108 -37.35 -18.54 34.99
N ILE A 109 -36.74 -17.49 34.44
CA ILE A 109 -35.31 -17.21 34.59
C ILE A 109 -35.15 -15.76 35.06
N ALA A 110 -34.35 -15.53 36.11
CA ALA A 110 -34.11 -14.20 36.66
C ALA A 110 -32.61 -13.89 36.74
N ASP A 111 -32.26 -12.65 36.40
CA ASP A 111 -30.93 -12.04 36.49
C ASP A 111 -29.84 -12.87 35.79
N LEU A 112 -30.10 -13.28 34.54
CA LEU A 112 -29.21 -14.13 33.77
C LEU A 112 -28.02 -13.32 33.23
N VAL A 113 -26.82 -13.65 33.66
CA VAL A 113 -25.57 -13.06 33.16
C VAL A 113 -24.74 -14.13 32.46
N ILE A 114 -24.43 -13.95 31.19
CA ILE A 114 -23.57 -14.86 30.42
C ILE A 114 -22.37 -14.10 29.88
N TYR A 115 -21.17 -14.62 30.10
CA TYR A 115 -19.93 -14.12 29.52
C TYR A 115 -19.30 -15.19 28.64
N LEU A 116 -19.17 -14.90 27.35
CA LEU A 116 -18.52 -15.74 26.37
C LEU A 116 -17.15 -15.20 25.97
N ASP A 117 -16.17 -16.09 25.82
CA ASP A 117 -14.87 -15.79 25.23
C ASP A 117 -14.64 -16.73 24.04
N PHE A 118 -14.75 -16.19 22.83
CA PHE A 118 -14.59 -16.96 21.59
C PHE A 118 -13.13 -17.31 21.28
N ASP A 119 -12.16 -16.69 21.96
CA ASP A 119 -10.73 -17.00 21.84
C ASP A 119 -10.27 -18.06 22.85
N ALA A 120 -11.14 -18.45 23.78
CA ALA A 120 -10.84 -19.47 24.76
C ALA A 120 -10.51 -20.82 24.07
N PRO A 121 -9.51 -21.55 24.58
CA PRO A 121 -9.11 -22.83 24.00
C PRO A 121 -10.30 -23.79 23.98
N ARG A 122 -10.57 -24.39 22.82
CA ARG A 122 -11.63 -25.40 22.71
C ARG A 122 -11.27 -26.59 23.61
N PRO A 123 -12.19 -27.08 24.45
CA PRO A 123 -11.92 -28.24 25.28
C PRO A 123 -11.56 -29.44 24.38
N SER A 124 -10.44 -30.07 24.66
CA SER A 124 -10.04 -31.33 24.05
C SER A 124 -11.10 -32.38 24.39
N SER A 125 -11.85 -32.83 23.38
CA SER A 125 -12.82 -33.91 23.56
C SER A 125 -12.10 -35.14 24.15
N PRO A 126 -12.59 -35.77 25.23
CA PRO A 126 -12.00 -36.98 25.75
C PRO A 126 -11.92 -38.04 24.63
N GLU A 127 -10.78 -38.73 24.49
CA GLU A 127 -10.66 -39.89 23.61
C GLU A 127 -11.66 -40.98 24.05
N VAL A 128 -12.88 -40.93 23.52
CA VAL A 128 -13.82 -42.04 23.59
C VAL A 128 -13.43 -43.02 22.47
N PRO A 129 -13.20 -44.31 22.77
CA PRO A 129 -12.90 -45.28 21.73
C PRO A 129 -14.02 -45.33 20.70
N SER A 130 -13.60 -45.32 19.43
CA SER A 130 -14.38 -45.32 18.20
C SER A 130 -15.57 -46.29 18.21
N SER A 131 -16.72 -45.85 18.71
CA SER A 131 -17.98 -46.11 18.03
C SER A 131 -18.07 -45.16 16.83
N PRO A 132 -18.73 -45.54 15.72
CA PRO A 132 -19.00 -44.58 14.66
C PRO A 132 -19.71 -43.39 15.29
N ALA A 133 -19.05 -42.23 15.28
CA ALA A 133 -19.64 -41.01 15.76
C ALA A 133 -20.93 -40.81 14.96
N GLU A 134 -22.08 -40.95 15.61
CA GLU A 134 -23.33 -40.47 15.04
C GLU A 134 -23.06 -39.02 14.64
N SER A 135 -23.25 -38.69 13.36
CA SER A 135 -23.18 -37.32 12.90
C SER A 135 -24.05 -36.47 13.83
N PRO A 136 -23.53 -35.35 14.38
CA PRO A 136 -24.33 -34.50 15.24
C PRO A 136 -25.66 -34.20 14.53
N ALA A 137 -26.77 -34.30 15.27
CA ALA A 137 -28.09 -34.12 14.70
C ALA A 137 -28.16 -32.80 13.91
N PRO A 138 -28.80 -32.77 12.72
CA PRO A 138 -28.98 -31.56 11.96
C PRO A 138 -29.52 -30.42 12.84
N LEU A 139 -29.00 -29.21 12.66
CA LEU A 139 -29.45 -28.03 13.43
C LEU A 139 -30.97 -27.87 13.37
N SER A 140 -31.58 -28.19 12.22
CA SER A 140 -33.02 -28.18 12.00
C SER A 140 -33.79 -29.14 12.91
N GLU A 141 -33.29 -30.36 13.13
CA GLU A 141 -33.90 -31.32 14.05
C GLU A 141 -33.78 -30.84 15.50
N THR A 142 -32.62 -30.29 15.87
CA THR A 142 -32.37 -29.75 17.20
C THR A 142 -33.30 -28.56 17.48
N LEU A 143 -33.39 -27.60 16.56
CA LEU A 143 -34.26 -26.43 16.69
C LEU A 143 -35.74 -26.83 16.74
N ASN A 144 -36.19 -27.76 15.90
CA ASN A 144 -37.57 -28.25 15.96
C ASN A 144 -37.89 -28.97 17.27
N LEU A 145 -36.95 -29.75 17.82
CA LEU A 145 -37.10 -30.39 19.11
C LEU A 145 -37.21 -29.36 20.23
N VAL A 146 -36.31 -28.36 20.25
CA VAL A 146 -36.33 -27.28 21.23
C VAL A 146 -37.63 -26.49 21.12
N ARG A 147 -38.10 -26.15 19.90
CA ARG A 147 -39.40 -25.49 19.71
C ARG A 147 -40.54 -26.29 20.31
N GLY A 148 -40.60 -27.59 20.02
CA GLY A 148 -41.64 -28.48 20.55
C GLY A 148 -41.70 -28.51 22.09
N PHE A 149 -40.60 -28.21 22.75
CA PHE A 149 -40.53 -28.07 24.21
C PHE A 149 -40.93 -26.68 24.72
N LEU A 150 -40.55 -25.61 23.99
CA LEU A 150 -40.76 -24.22 24.41
C LEU A 150 -42.15 -23.68 24.04
N GLU A 151 -42.69 -24.04 22.86
CA GLU A 151 -43.98 -23.57 22.33
C GLU A 151 -45.17 -23.81 23.29
N PRO A 152 -45.33 -24.95 23.97
CA PRO A 152 -46.45 -25.13 24.91
C PRO A 152 -46.26 -24.38 26.25
N ALA A 153 -45.05 -23.94 26.59
CA ALA A 153 -44.72 -23.42 27.91
C ALA A 153 -44.86 -21.89 27.99
N LYS A 154 -45.27 -21.37 29.15
CA LYS A 154 -45.13 -19.94 29.46
C LYS A 154 -43.66 -19.66 29.79
N ILE A 155 -43.02 -18.70 29.13
CA ILE A 155 -41.61 -18.36 29.39
C ILE A 155 -41.51 -16.91 29.84
N THR A 156 -40.84 -16.69 30.96
CA THR A 156 -40.52 -15.36 31.48
C THR A 156 -39.04 -15.33 31.85
N ILE A 157 -38.25 -14.57 31.11
CA ILE A 157 -36.88 -14.21 31.49
C ILE A 157 -36.90 -12.76 31.92
N THR A 158 -36.39 -12.46 33.12
CA THR A 158 -36.27 -11.09 33.65
C THR A 158 -34.81 -10.76 33.84
N GLN A 159 -34.39 -9.61 33.29
CA GLN A 159 -33.02 -9.13 33.28
C GLN A 159 -32.02 -10.15 32.73
N MET A 160 -31.57 -9.94 31.50
CA MET A 160 -30.47 -10.71 30.93
C MET A 160 -29.37 -9.79 30.43
N ASP A 161 -28.14 -10.07 30.84
CA ASP A 161 -26.90 -9.42 30.42
C ASP A 161 -26.01 -10.46 29.75
N PHE A 162 -25.70 -10.24 28.49
CA PHE A 162 -24.85 -11.09 27.69
C PHE A 162 -23.63 -10.27 27.28
N LYS A 163 -22.45 -10.81 27.55
CA LYS A 163 -21.17 -10.23 27.16
C LYS A 163 -20.40 -11.25 26.36
N ALA A 164 -19.80 -10.80 25.28
CA ALA A 164 -18.98 -11.65 24.43
C ALA A 164 -17.68 -10.94 24.13
N LYS A 165 -16.59 -11.68 24.16
CA LYS A 165 -15.29 -11.25 23.69
C LYS A 165 -14.86 -12.11 22.51
N ALA A 166 -14.38 -11.46 21.45
CA ALA A 166 -13.77 -12.12 20.31
C ALA A 166 -12.61 -11.26 19.80
N ALA A 167 -11.41 -11.85 19.75
CA ALA A 167 -10.15 -11.13 19.60
C ALA A 167 -10.02 -9.98 20.62
N GLU A 168 -9.75 -8.76 20.12
CA GLU A 168 -9.68 -7.53 20.93
C GLU A 168 -11.02 -6.78 21.02
N MET A 169 -12.11 -7.37 20.55
CA MET A 169 -13.43 -6.73 20.52
C MET A 169 -14.36 -7.28 21.62
N ASP A 170 -14.90 -6.36 22.42
CA ASP A 170 -15.91 -6.66 23.45
C ASP A 170 -17.32 -6.26 22.96
N PHE A 171 -18.30 -7.13 23.16
CA PHE A 171 -19.69 -6.87 22.79
C PHE A 171 -20.59 -7.10 23.99
N GLY A 172 -21.63 -6.27 24.13
CA GLY A 172 -22.63 -6.37 25.19
C GLY A 172 -24.04 -6.39 24.64
N LEU A 173 -24.91 -7.18 25.23
CA LEU A 173 -26.35 -7.20 24.96
C LEU A 173 -27.07 -7.28 26.30
N THR A 174 -27.98 -6.35 26.53
CA THR A 174 -28.83 -6.36 27.73
C THR A 174 -30.29 -6.33 27.33
N LEU A 175 -31.15 -7.04 28.05
CA LEU A 175 -32.60 -7.01 27.85
C LEU A 175 -33.31 -6.99 29.21
N ALA A 176 -34.40 -6.25 29.31
CA ALA A 176 -35.18 -6.17 30.54
C ALA A 176 -36.06 -7.40 30.75
N ALA A 177 -36.70 -7.89 29.69
CA ALA A 177 -37.48 -9.12 29.74
C ALA A 177 -37.61 -9.84 28.40
N LEU A 178 -37.69 -11.17 28.45
CA LEU A 178 -38.22 -12.04 27.39
C LEU A 178 -39.55 -12.62 27.88
N LYS A 179 -40.61 -12.48 27.08
CA LYS A 179 -41.93 -13.05 27.39
C LYS A 179 -42.44 -13.91 26.24
N HIS A 180 -43.04 -15.03 26.59
CA HIS A 180 -43.71 -15.96 25.69
C HIS A 180 -44.96 -16.50 26.37
N SER A 181 -46.09 -16.48 25.65
CA SER A 181 -47.34 -17.08 26.13
C SER A 181 -47.47 -18.52 25.63
N PRO A 182 -48.15 -19.41 26.38
CA PRO A 182 -48.36 -20.80 25.94
C PRO A 182 -49.01 -20.91 24.56
N ASN A 183 -48.43 -21.76 23.70
CA ASN A 183 -48.86 -22.06 22.33
C ASN A 183 -48.81 -20.88 21.35
N GLU A 184 -48.04 -19.84 21.65
CA GLU A 184 -47.75 -18.76 20.71
C GLU A 184 -46.47 -19.04 19.94
N GLN A 185 -46.33 -18.44 18.77
CA GLN A 185 -45.10 -18.50 17.96
C GLN A 185 -44.23 -17.25 18.16
N HIS A 186 -44.66 -16.33 19.02
CA HIS A 186 -44.05 -15.01 19.19
C HIS A 186 -43.34 -14.91 20.54
N TYR A 187 -42.06 -14.53 20.49
CA TYR A 187 -41.21 -14.31 21.65
C TYR A 187 -40.85 -12.83 21.69
N ARG A 188 -41.34 -12.13 22.72
CA ARG A 188 -41.20 -10.67 22.81
C ARG A 188 -40.04 -10.28 23.72
N PHE A 189 -39.16 -9.43 23.20
CA PHE A 189 -38.08 -8.80 23.94
C PHE A 189 -38.52 -7.39 24.39
N GLU A 190 -38.20 -7.01 25.61
CA GLU A 190 -38.44 -5.68 26.16
C GLU A 190 -37.10 -5.01 26.50
N ASP A 191 -36.97 -3.75 26.10
CA ASP A 191 -35.80 -2.89 26.33
C ASP A 191 -34.46 -3.54 25.98
N LEU A 192 -34.35 -4.05 24.75
CA LEU A 192 -33.09 -4.58 24.23
C LEU A 192 -32.08 -3.45 23.99
N SER A 193 -30.87 -3.61 24.49
CA SER A 193 -29.78 -2.65 24.32
C SER A 193 -28.50 -3.38 23.95
N ILE A 194 -27.92 -3.02 22.81
CA ILE A 194 -26.69 -3.62 22.28
C ILE A 194 -25.56 -2.59 22.42
N THR A 195 -24.39 -3.04 22.87
CA THR A 195 -23.16 -2.25 23.02
C THR A 195 -22.07 -2.88 22.18
N ASP A 196 -21.38 -2.07 21.38
CA ASP A 196 -20.27 -2.52 20.54
C ASP A 196 -18.90 -2.41 21.24
N HIS A 197 -17.85 -2.75 20.50
CA HIS A 197 -16.46 -2.74 20.99
C HIS A 197 -15.90 -1.35 21.25
N LEU A 198 -16.54 -0.30 20.72
CA LEU A 198 -16.21 1.09 21.03
C LEU A 198 -17.00 1.63 22.23
N GLY A 199 -17.80 0.78 22.89
CA GLY A 199 -18.64 1.16 24.02
C GLY A 199 -19.86 2.00 23.65
N ARG A 200 -20.22 2.05 22.35
CA ARG A 200 -21.42 2.75 21.87
C ARG A 200 -22.62 1.84 22.09
N THR A 201 -23.66 2.39 22.68
CA THR A 201 -24.89 1.62 22.98
C THR A 201 -26.05 2.10 22.13
N ALA A 202 -26.76 1.17 21.48
CA ALA A 202 -28.06 1.44 20.88
C ALA A 202 -29.15 0.73 21.67
N ARG A 203 -30.21 1.48 22.00
CA ARG A 203 -31.44 0.92 22.54
C ARG A 203 -32.39 0.62 21.40
N THR A 204 -32.70 -0.65 21.20
CA THR A 204 -33.76 -1.09 20.30
C THR A 204 -35.10 -1.03 21.06
N GLN A 205 -36.19 -0.71 20.37
CA GLN A 205 -37.53 -0.93 20.92
C GLN A 205 -37.82 -2.43 21.08
N SER A 206 -38.94 -2.77 21.72
CA SER A 206 -39.40 -4.15 21.81
C SER A 206 -39.40 -4.82 20.44
N SER A 207 -38.66 -5.93 20.32
CA SER A 207 -38.61 -6.74 19.10
C SER A 207 -39.32 -8.08 19.36
N THR A 208 -39.79 -8.71 18.29
CA THR A 208 -40.50 -10.00 18.36
C THR A 208 -39.77 -11.00 17.47
N ILE A 209 -39.31 -12.10 18.07
CA ILE A 209 -38.92 -13.28 17.30
C ILE A 209 -40.20 -14.05 16.98
N THR A 210 -40.39 -14.39 15.71
CA THR A 210 -41.41 -15.36 15.30
C THR A 210 -40.73 -16.68 15.01
N TRP A 211 -41.08 -17.73 15.74
CA TRP A 211 -40.53 -19.06 15.57
C TRP A 211 -41.66 -20.06 15.27
N ASN A 212 -41.70 -20.53 14.03
CA ASN A 212 -42.69 -21.51 13.56
C ASN A 212 -42.01 -22.80 13.07
N SER A 213 -42.77 -23.70 12.42
CA SER A 213 -42.29 -24.97 11.85
C SER A 213 -41.29 -24.85 10.72
N GLU A 214 -41.27 -23.71 10.03
CA GLU A 214 -40.54 -23.49 8.78
C GLU A 214 -39.41 -22.48 8.93
N SER A 215 -39.51 -21.53 9.86
CA SER A 215 -38.54 -20.45 10.04
C SER A 215 -38.49 -19.85 11.44
N ILE A 216 -37.37 -19.17 11.71
CA ILE A 216 -37.15 -18.24 12.82
C ILE A 216 -36.90 -16.87 12.20
N SER A 217 -37.68 -15.85 12.55
CA SER A 217 -37.51 -14.52 11.99
C SER A 217 -37.59 -13.39 13.02
N VAL A 218 -36.89 -12.30 12.71
CA VAL A 218 -36.88 -11.02 13.42
C VAL A 218 -37.10 -9.92 12.40
N GLU A 219 -38.19 -9.16 12.55
CA GLU A 219 -38.58 -8.10 11.62
C GLU A 219 -37.55 -6.96 11.60
N GLN A 220 -37.12 -6.49 12.78
CA GLN A 220 -36.13 -5.43 12.90
C GLN A 220 -35.28 -5.61 14.15
N LEU A 221 -33.98 -5.37 13.98
CA LEU A 221 -33.01 -5.29 15.06
C LEU A 221 -32.06 -4.10 14.84
N GLN A 222 -32.16 -3.06 15.67
CA GLN A 222 -31.23 -1.93 15.60
C GLN A 222 -29.99 -2.23 16.44
N ILE A 223 -28.83 -2.40 15.81
CA ILE A 223 -27.57 -2.75 16.48
C ILE A 223 -26.83 -1.48 16.93
N LEU A 224 -26.70 -0.49 16.03
CA LEU A 224 -26.08 0.82 16.27
C LEU A 224 -26.84 1.91 15.52
N GLN A 225 -26.56 3.20 15.76
CA GLN A 225 -27.22 4.29 15.02
C GLN A 225 -27.09 4.17 13.49
N VAL A 226 -25.99 3.58 13.02
CA VAL A 226 -25.69 3.43 11.59
C VAL A 226 -25.69 1.96 11.13
N LEU A 227 -26.10 1.02 11.99
CA LEU A 227 -26.20 -0.42 11.67
C LEU A 227 -27.51 -1.01 12.18
N GLY A 228 -28.34 -1.54 11.28
CA GLY A 228 -29.56 -2.28 11.63
C GLY A 228 -29.73 -3.52 10.75
N LEU A 229 -30.37 -4.54 11.30
CA LEU A 229 -30.84 -5.71 10.55
C LEU A 229 -32.35 -5.59 10.35
N ARG A 230 -32.79 -6.03 9.18
CA ARG A 230 -34.15 -5.99 8.66
C ARG A 230 -34.50 -7.38 8.14
N ASP A 231 -35.70 -7.85 8.45
CA ASP A 231 -36.25 -9.11 7.95
C ASP A 231 -35.25 -10.28 8.07
N LEU A 232 -34.56 -10.38 9.20
CA LEU A 232 -33.66 -11.50 9.47
C LEU A 232 -34.52 -12.76 9.55
N ALA A 233 -34.28 -13.71 8.66
CA ALA A 233 -35.01 -14.97 8.64
C ALA A 233 -34.02 -16.12 8.45
N TYR A 234 -34.12 -17.11 9.33
CA TYR A 234 -33.51 -18.42 9.17
C TYR A 234 -34.61 -19.41 8.83
N LYS A 235 -34.56 -19.98 7.64
CA LYS A 235 -35.40 -21.11 7.26
C LYS A 235 -34.79 -22.39 7.82
N ILE A 236 -35.65 -23.26 8.32
CA ILE A 236 -35.28 -24.54 8.94
C ILE A 236 -34.56 -25.47 7.93
N ASP A 237 -34.70 -25.24 6.62
CA ASP A 237 -33.95 -25.94 5.56
C ASP A 237 -32.48 -25.50 5.43
N GLY A 238 -32.05 -24.44 6.13
CA GLY A 238 -30.67 -24.00 6.25
C GLY A 238 -30.35 -22.63 5.65
N GLU A 239 -31.33 -21.95 5.03
CA GLU A 239 -31.13 -20.64 4.42
C GLU A 239 -31.29 -19.50 5.44
N ILE A 240 -30.31 -18.60 5.51
CA ILE A 240 -30.40 -17.32 6.23
C ILE A 240 -30.53 -16.19 5.19
N THR A 241 -31.46 -15.28 5.42
CA THR A 241 -31.59 -14.03 4.65
C THR A 241 -31.74 -12.85 5.60
N THR A 242 -31.16 -11.69 5.25
CA THR A 242 -31.37 -10.45 5.98
C THR A 242 -31.10 -9.23 5.11
N GLY A 243 -31.86 -8.15 5.32
CA GLY A 243 -31.49 -6.81 4.90
C GLY A 243 -30.64 -6.13 5.97
N MET A 244 -29.54 -5.49 5.60
CA MET A 244 -28.68 -4.74 6.50
C MET A 244 -28.72 -3.27 6.13
N GLU A 245 -29.17 -2.43 7.05
CA GLU A 245 -29.03 -0.99 6.96
C GLU A 245 -27.65 -0.61 7.52
N LEU A 246 -26.76 -0.10 6.68
CA LEU A 246 -25.41 0.30 7.02
C LEU A 246 -25.14 1.71 6.50
N ALA A 247 -24.83 2.66 7.38
CA ALA A 247 -24.56 4.04 7.02
C ALA A 247 -25.66 4.69 6.14
N GLY A 248 -26.92 4.31 6.35
CA GLY A 248 -28.08 4.76 5.57
C GLY A 248 -28.26 4.04 4.22
N ALA A 249 -27.36 3.12 3.86
CA ALA A 249 -27.48 2.27 2.69
C ALA A 249 -28.06 0.90 3.07
N MET A 250 -28.83 0.30 2.18
CA MET A 250 -29.41 -1.03 2.36
C MET A 250 -28.59 -2.07 1.60
N LEU A 251 -28.15 -3.11 2.29
CA LEU A 251 -27.54 -4.31 1.73
C LEU A 251 -28.49 -5.49 1.91
N SER A 252 -28.41 -6.49 1.05
CA SER A 252 -29.02 -7.81 1.28
C SER A 252 -27.91 -8.82 1.45
N ALA A 253 -28.02 -9.64 2.49
CA ALA A 253 -27.18 -10.80 2.71
C ALA A 253 -28.01 -12.08 2.70
N SER A 254 -27.48 -13.14 2.11
CA SER A 254 -28.01 -14.49 2.25
C SER A 254 -26.90 -15.52 2.38
N SER A 255 -27.18 -16.66 3.03
CA SER A 255 -26.27 -17.79 3.10
C SER A 255 -27.00 -19.09 3.37
N ASN A 256 -26.49 -20.21 2.86
CA ASN A 256 -26.96 -21.56 3.20
C ASN A 256 -26.15 -22.22 4.34
N LEU A 257 -25.29 -21.45 5.03
CA LEU A 257 -24.39 -21.90 6.09
C LEU A 257 -23.36 -22.98 5.70
N LYS A 258 -23.26 -23.31 4.41
CA LYS A 258 -22.33 -24.34 3.90
C LYS A 258 -21.30 -23.72 2.97
N SER A 259 -21.73 -23.32 1.80
CA SER A 259 -20.85 -22.87 0.71
C SER A 259 -21.40 -21.70 -0.06
N GLU A 260 -22.71 -21.47 0.02
CA GLU A 260 -23.36 -20.41 -0.74
C GLU A 260 -23.59 -19.20 0.15
N PHE A 261 -23.23 -18.04 -0.39
CA PHE A 261 -23.50 -16.76 0.24
C PHE A 261 -23.65 -15.69 -0.84
N SER A 262 -24.40 -14.65 -0.50
CA SER A 262 -24.48 -13.43 -1.29
C SER A 262 -24.50 -12.21 -0.38
N LEU A 263 -23.86 -11.13 -0.81
CA LEU A 263 -23.93 -9.80 -0.23
C LEU A 263 -24.06 -8.80 -1.37
N ALA A 264 -25.13 -8.02 -1.39
CA ALA A 264 -25.35 -7.03 -2.43
C ALA A 264 -25.77 -5.69 -1.84
N LEU A 265 -25.21 -4.60 -2.37
CA LEU A 265 -25.67 -3.24 -2.10
C LEU A 265 -26.89 -2.93 -2.97
N ASN A 266 -28.02 -2.68 -2.31
CA ASN A 266 -29.30 -2.40 -2.96
C ASN A 266 -29.61 -0.90 -3.00
N SER A 267 -28.75 -0.06 -2.41
CA SER A 267 -28.88 1.40 -2.41
C SER A 267 -27.93 2.05 -3.43
N PRO A 268 -28.20 3.30 -3.84
CA PRO A 268 -27.38 4.00 -4.84
C PRO A 268 -25.92 4.21 -4.42
N SER A 269 -25.68 4.34 -3.12
CA SER A 269 -24.34 4.57 -2.57
C SER A 269 -24.25 4.15 -1.12
N LEU A 270 -23.07 3.66 -0.72
CA LEU A 270 -22.63 3.46 0.66
C LEU A 270 -21.46 4.40 0.95
N ASP A 271 -21.58 5.25 1.98
CA ASP A 271 -20.50 6.13 2.45
C ASP A 271 -19.49 5.32 3.28
N LEU A 272 -18.26 5.21 2.78
CA LEU A 272 -17.22 4.41 3.41
C LEU A 272 -16.69 5.03 4.69
N LYS A 273 -16.71 6.37 4.83
CA LYS A 273 -16.26 7.03 6.05
C LYS A 273 -17.21 6.73 7.20
N ILE A 274 -18.51 6.80 6.94
CA ILE A 274 -19.53 6.45 7.93
C ILE A 274 -19.49 4.95 8.24
N ALA A 275 -19.38 4.09 7.23
CA ALA A 275 -19.30 2.65 7.43
C ALA A 275 -18.03 2.24 8.21
N ALA A 276 -16.85 2.76 7.86
CA ALA A 276 -15.58 2.45 8.53
C ALA A 276 -15.55 2.91 9.99
N SER A 277 -16.27 3.99 10.32
CA SER A 277 -16.41 4.47 11.71
C SER A 277 -17.05 3.45 12.64
N LEU A 278 -17.69 2.40 12.10
CA LEU A 278 -18.17 1.29 12.91
C LEU A 278 -17.02 0.52 13.56
N TYR A 279 -15.92 0.31 12.84
CA TYR A 279 -14.74 -0.40 13.32
C TYR A 279 -13.79 0.53 14.07
N ASP A 280 -13.38 1.63 13.42
CA ASP A 280 -12.48 2.63 13.99
C ASP A 280 -12.78 4.01 13.36
N PRO A 281 -13.17 5.02 14.17
CA PRO A 281 -13.45 6.37 13.68
C PRO A 281 -12.25 7.12 13.10
N GLU A 282 -11.02 6.70 13.45
CA GLU A 282 -9.79 7.32 12.98
C GLU A 282 -9.23 6.66 11.71
N LEU A 283 -9.89 5.59 11.21
CA LEU A 283 -9.52 4.96 9.95
C LEU A 283 -9.47 6.01 8.84
N PRO A 284 -8.34 6.15 8.13
CA PRO A 284 -8.16 7.16 7.12
C PRO A 284 -8.81 6.75 5.80
N VAL A 285 -10.08 6.33 5.85
CA VAL A 285 -10.86 5.79 4.73
C VAL A 285 -11.99 6.75 4.38
N GLY A 286 -12.22 6.96 3.08
CA GLY A 286 -13.32 7.78 2.59
C GLY A 286 -13.79 7.39 1.19
N GLY A 287 -14.80 8.11 0.71
CA GLY A 287 -15.41 7.88 -0.60
C GLY A 287 -16.73 7.12 -0.53
N THR A 288 -17.24 6.75 -1.70
CA THR A 288 -18.54 6.08 -1.83
C THR A 288 -18.45 4.83 -2.67
N LEU A 289 -19.11 3.75 -2.25
CA LEU A 289 -19.37 2.58 -3.09
C LEU A 289 -20.74 2.71 -3.74
N SER A 290 -20.82 2.67 -5.06
CA SER A 290 -22.08 2.70 -5.80
C SER A 290 -22.57 1.31 -6.21
N LYS A 291 -21.66 0.32 -6.23
CA LYS A 291 -21.97 -1.08 -6.51
C LYS A 291 -21.13 -1.96 -5.59
N LEU A 292 -21.77 -2.95 -5.00
CA LEU A 292 -21.14 -4.05 -4.28
C LEU A 292 -22.00 -5.28 -4.52
N SER A 293 -21.42 -6.32 -5.08
CA SER A 293 -22.05 -7.63 -5.22
C SER A 293 -20.98 -8.68 -5.01
N LEU A 294 -21.11 -9.44 -3.95
CA LEU A 294 -20.20 -10.50 -3.56
C LEU A 294 -20.99 -11.79 -3.47
N THR A 295 -20.56 -12.82 -4.19
CA THR A 295 -21.10 -14.17 -4.13
C THR A 295 -19.96 -15.17 -3.98
N GLN A 296 -20.26 -16.47 -3.87
CA GLN A 296 -19.22 -17.50 -3.90
C GLN A 296 -18.33 -17.48 -5.16
N ASN A 297 -18.85 -16.93 -6.27
CA ASN A 297 -18.24 -17.03 -7.59
C ASN A 297 -17.92 -15.67 -8.23
N GLU A 298 -18.29 -14.56 -7.61
CA GLU A 298 -18.22 -13.25 -8.24
C GLU A 298 -18.03 -12.15 -7.21
N VAL A 299 -17.18 -11.18 -7.56
CA VAL A 299 -16.97 -9.95 -6.80
C VAL A 299 -17.11 -8.79 -7.77
N ASN A 300 -18.11 -7.95 -7.59
CA ASN A 300 -18.24 -6.71 -8.34
C ASN A 300 -18.29 -5.55 -7.36
N LEU A 301 -17.39 -4.59 -7.53
CA LEU A 301 -17.31 -3.41 -6.70
C LEU A 301 -17.03 -2.20 -7.58
N THR A 302 -17.84 -1.15 -7.41
CA THR A 302 -17.61 0.14 -8.04
C THR A 302 -17.59 1.20 -6.95
N GLY A 303 -16.52 1.97 -6.92
CA GLY A 303 -16.31 3.04 -5.94
C GLY A 303 -15.82 4.33 -6.60
N THR A 304 -16.11 5.45 -5.96
CA THR A 304 -15.71 6.78 -6.42
C THR A 304 -15.18 7.61 -5.26
N MET A 305 -14.25 8.51 -5.57
CA MET A 305 -13.59 9.39 -4.60
C MET A 305 -13.04 8.61 -3.40
N LEU A 306 -12.51 7.40 -3.65
CA LEU A 306 -11.98 6.55 -2.61
C LEU A 306 -10.72 7.16 -2.04
N GLN A 307 -10.68 7.29 -0.72
CA GLN A 307 -9.55 7.85 -0.02
C GLN A 307 -8.95 6.80 0.91
N TRP A 308 -7.63 6.65 0.85
CA TRP A 308 -6.83 5.96 1.87
C TRP A 308 -5.68 6.88 2.26
N GLU A 309 -5.64 7.31 3.52
CA GLU A 309 -4.66 8.32 3.99
C GLU A 309 -4.75 9.61 3.15
N GLU A 310 -3.64 10.04 2.57
CA GLU A 310 -3.55 11.23 1.71
C GLU A 310 -3.83 10.93 0.23
N ARG A 311 -4.07 9.65 -0.12
CA ARG A 311 -4.25 9.23 -1.51
C ARG A 311 -5.72 9.24 -1.90
N LEU A 312 -6.01 9.88 -3.03
CA LEU A 312 -7.34 9.93 -3.63
C LEU A 312 -7.38 9.16 -4.94
N ILE A 313 -8.27 8.18 -5.02
CA ILE A 313 -8.62 7.41 -6.22
C ILE A 313 -9.97 7.94 -6.71
N GLN A 314 -10.03 8.50 -7.92
CA GLN A 314 -11.25 9.14 -8.43
C GLN A 314 -12.34 8.11 -8.69
N SER A 315 -11.98 6.95 -9.25
CA SER A 315 -12.88 5.81 -9.42
C SER A 315 -12.13 4.49 -9.38
N ILE A 316 -12.84 3.44 -8.96
CA ILE A 316 -12.44 2.05 -9.05
C ILE A 316 -13.63 1.26 -9.61
N ASP A 317 -13.37 0.37 -10.56
CA ASP A 317 -14.27 -0.69 -10.96
C ASP A 317 -13.50 -2.00 -10.88
N LEU A 318 -13.92 -2.86 -9.97
CA LEU A 318 -13.33 -4.17 -9.71
C LEU A 318 -14.38 -5.21 -10.06
N ASN A 319 -14.12 -5.99 -11.11
CA ASN A 319 -14.94 -7.12 -11.48
C ASN A 319 -14.09 -8.38 -11.40
N GLY A 320 -14.52 -9.32 -10.58
CA GLY A 320 -13.81 -10.54 -10.26
C GLY A 320 -14.72 -11.74 -10.46
N SER A 321 -14.20 -12.76 -11.13
CA SER A 321 -14.87 -14.06 -11.23
C SER A 321 -14.02 -15.11 -10.52
N LEU A 322 -14.68 -15.88 -9.67
CA LEU A 322 -14.13 -17.00 -8.93
C LEU A 322 -14.81 -18.26 -9.48
N ASN A 323 -14.09 -19.02 -10.33
CA ASN A 323 -14.49 -20.38 -10.68
C ASN A 323 -13.58 -21.36 -9.94
N ASP A 324 -14.02 -22.61 -9.74
CA ASP A 324 -13.37 -23.63 -8.89
C ASP A 324 -11.87 -23.92 -9.19
N GLN A 325 -11.28 -23.31 -10.23
CA GLN A 325 -9.87 -23.45 -10.62
C GLN A 325 -9.18 -22.15 -11.10
N GLN A 326 -9.90 -21.02 -11.24
CA GLN A 326 -9.32 -19.76 -11.73
C GLN A 326 -10.00 -18.55 -11.10
N VAL A 327 -9.18 -17.69 -10.51
CA VAL A 327 -9.52 -16.32 -10.12
C VAL A 327 -9.16 -15.40 -11.28
N ARG A 328 -10.10 -14.55 -11.67
CA ARG A 328 -9.84 -13.42 -12.57
C ARG A 328 -10.30 -12.16 -11.88
N ALA A 329 -9.51 -11.10 -11.96
CA ALA A 329 -9.87 -9.78 -11.49
C ALA A 329 -9.50 -8.76 -12.57
N GLU A 330 -10.45 -7.92 -12.92
CA GLU A 330 -10.26 -6.74 -13.74
C GLU A 330 -10.45 -5.53 -12.83
N LEU A 331 -9.44 -4.67 -12.81
CA LEU A 331 -9.39 -3.46 -12.03
C LEU A 331 -9.18 -2.28 -12.98
N ASP A 332 -10.22 -1.45 -13.12
CA ASP A 332 -10.14 -0.17 -13.79
C ASP A 332 -10.11 0.94 -12.73
N THR A 333 -9.11 1.82 -12.80
CA THR A 333 -9.00 2.95 -11.87
C THR A 333 -8.58 4.24 -12.57
N ILE A 334 -9.02 5.37 -12.01
CA ILE A 334 -8.58 6.70 -12.43
C ILE A 334 -7.87 7.37 -11.24
N TYR A 335 -6.58 7.65 -11.42
CA TYR A 335 -5.73 8.31 -10.45
C TYR A 335 -5.09 9.53 -11.10
N GLN A 336 -5.25 10.73 -10.52
CA GLN A 336 -4.70 11.99 -11.07
C GLN A 336 -5.05 12.23 -12.56
N ASP A 337 -6.29 11.96 -12.96
CA ASP A 337 -6.77 12.02 -14.36
C ASP A 337 -6.14 11.00 -15.33
N GLN A 338 -5.52 9.94 -14.79
CA GLN A 338 -4.87 8.89 -15.56
C GLN A 338 -5.62 7.56 -15.39
N LYS A 339 -6.04 6.96 -16.51
CA LYS A 339 -6.66 5.63 -16.51
C LYS A 339 -5.60 4.55 -16.39
N ILE A 340 -5.78 3.67 -15.41
CA ILE A 340 -5.01 2.45 -15.21
C ILE A 340 -5.98 1.27 -15.29
N SER A 341 -5.68 0.29 -16.14
CA SER A 341 -6.40 -0.97 -16.22
C SER A 341 -5.43 -2.09 -15.83
N LEU A 342 -5.85 -2.95 -14.90
CA LEU A 342 -5.09 -4.11 -14.45
C LEU A 342 -5.98 -5.34 -14.51
N ASN A 343 -5.59 -6.31 -15.34
CA ASN A 343 -6.17 -7.64 -15.33
C ASN A 343 -5.22 -8.59 -14.62
N ALA A 344 -5.73 -9.39 -13.70
CA ALA A 344 -5.00 -10.40 -12.97
C ALA A 344 -5.71 -11.75 -13.08
N SER A 345 -4.95 -12.84 -13.24
CA SER A 345 -5.51 -14.19 -13.18
C SER A 345 -4.58 -15.20 -12.52
N GLY A 346 -5.14 -16.10 -11.70
CA GLY A 346 -4.41 -17.10 -10.92
C GLY A 346 -5.29 -18.30 -10.52
N GLU A 347 -4.71 -19.34 -9.92
CA GLU A 347 -5.42 -20.61 -9.68
C GLU A 347 -6.19 -20.68 -8.34
N ASN A 348 -5.82 -19.89 -7.32
CA ASN A 348 -6.29 -20.12 -5.95
C ASN A 348 -7.18 -19.00 -5.38
N ARG A 349 -8.24 -19.41 -4.67
CA ARG A 349 -9.42 -18.60 -4.33
C ARG A 349 -9.19 -17.52 -3.27
N PHE A 350 -8.17 -17.65 -2.41
CA PHE A 350 -7.99 -16.79 -1.23
C PHE A 350 -6.52 -16.56 -0.79
N GLU A 351 -5.54 -17.05 -1.56
CA GLU A 351 -4.11 -16.90 -1.26
C GLU A 351 -3.45 -15.98 -2.30
N ILE A 352 -3.35 -14.69 -1.94
CA ILE A 352 -2.67 -13.66 -2.75
C ILE A 352 -1.15 -13.93 -2.74
N PHE A 353 -0.65 -14.52 -1.66
CA PHE A 353 0.74 -14.93 -1.50
C PHE A 353 0.92 -16.40 -1.89
N GLY A 354 2.10 -16.76 -2.41
CA GLY A 354 2.45 -18.14 -2.72
C GLY A 354 1.92 -18.68 -4.06
N ASN A 355 1.23 -17.86 -4.85
CA ASN A 355 0.71 -18.25 -6.17
C ASN A 355 1.24 -17.33 -7.28
N GLU A 356 1.56 -17.93 -8.42
CA GLU A 356 1.90 -17.18 -9.63
C GLU A 356 0.62 -16.57 -10.22
N THR A 357 0.65 -15.26 -10.43
CA THR A 357 -0.46 -14.47 -10.96
C THR A 357 -0.04 -13.86 -12.29
N LYS A 358 -0.79 -14.13 -13.35
CA LYS A 358 -0.62 -13.44 -14.62
C LYS A 358 -1.22 -12.06 -14.53
N ILE A 359 -0.49 -11.04 -14.98
CA ILE A 359 -0.95 -9.66 -14.99
C ILE A 359 -0.89 -9.08 -16.40
N GLU A 360 -1.87 -8.24 -16.70
CA GLU A 360 -1.87 -7.33 -17.85
C GLU A 360 -2.18 -5.93 -17.33
N LEU A 361 -1.29 -4.98 -17.58
CA LEU A 361 -1.38 -3.58 -17.19
C LEU A 361 -1.52 -2.74 -18.45
N SER A 362 -2.45 -1.80 -18.45
CA SER A 362 -2.49 -0.69 -19.40
C SER A 362 -2.56 0.63 -18.65
N TYR A 363 -1.70 1.57 -19.04
CA TYR A 363 -1.67 2.93 -18.53
C TYR A 363 -1.78 3.90 -19.71
N GLN A 364 -2.91 4.61 -19.77
CA GLN A 364 -3.24 5.59 -20.83
C GLN A 364 -3.00 5.12 -22.28
N ASP A 365 -3.02 3.81 -22.55
CA ASP A 365 -2.57 3.20 -23.82
C ASP A 365 -1.13 3.57 -24.23
N GLN A 366 -0.37 4.22 -23.34
CA GLN A 366 1.03 4.61 -23.53
C GLN A 366 1.97 3.54 -23.01
N LEU A 367 1.59 2.85 -21.92
CA LEU A 367 2.35 1.74 -21.38
C LEU A 367 1.44 0.53 -21.28
N THR A 368 1.78 -0.53 -21.99
CA THR A 368 1.21 -1.85 -21.77
C THR A 368 2.28 -2.75 -21.17
N ALA A 369 1.91 -3.59 -20.21
CA ALA A 369 2.80 -4.60 -19.66
C ALA A 369 2.05 -5.89 -19.39
N GLU A 370 2.63 -7.03 -19.76
CA GLU A 370 2.06 -8.35 -19.55
C GLU A 370 3.10 -9.29 -18.97
N GLY A 371 2.70 -10.21 -18.09
CA GLY A 371 3.62 -11.19 -17.56
C GLY A 371 3.12 -11.88 -16.32
N SER A 372 4.04 -12.32 -15.47
CA SER A 372 3.69 -13.00 -14.22
C SER A 372 4.37 -12.37 -13.00
N VAL A 373 3.66 -12.42 -11.89
CA VAL A 373 4.10 -11.98 -10.58
C VAL A 373 3.82 -13.10 -9.58
N PHE A 374 4.80 -13.39 -8.76
CA PHE A 374 4.66 -14.25 -7.58
C PHE A 374 4.92 -13.37 -6.36
N LEU A 375 3.90 -13.23 -5.52
CA LEU A 375 4.00 -12.48 -4.27
C LEU A 375 4.34 -13.43 -3.14
N ASN A 376 5.41 -13.13 -2.40
CA ASN A 376 5.77 -13.82 -1.16
C ASN A 376 5.30 -12.97 0.04
N GLU A 377 4.98 -13.61 1.16
CA GLU A 377 4.69 -12.91 2.42
C GLU A 377 5.84 -11.96 2.80
N GLU A 378 7.08 -12.40 2.58
CA GLU A 378 8.23 -11.51 2.56
C GLU A 378 8.31 -10.80 1.20
N ILE A 379 7.80 -9.57 1.12
CA ILE A 379 7.66 -8.80 -0.14
C ILE A 379 8.97 -8.77 -0.96
N LEU A 380 10.12 -8.68 -0.30
CA LEU A 380 11.44 -8.65 -0.95
C LEU A 380 11.85 -9.98 -1.62
N GLU A 381 11.21 -11.08 -1.24
CA GLU A 381 11.36 -12.41 -1.86
C GLU A 381 10.39 -12.64 -3.02
N SER A 382 9.53 -11.67 -3.34
CA SER A 382 8.64 -11.74 -4.50
C SER A 382 9.43 -11.80 -5.81
N THR A 383 8.80 -12.33 -6.85
CA THR A 383 9.37 -12.33 -8.20
C THR A 383 8.39 -11.76 -9.20
N ALA A 384 8.89 -11.07 -10.22
CA ALA A 384 8.10 -10.58 -11.34
C ALA A 384 8.87 -10.75 -12.65
N GLN A 385 8.14 -11.05 -13.72
CA GLN A 385 8.65 -11.02 -15.08
C GLN A 385 7.60 -10.41 -15.98
N LEU A 386 7.86 -9.21 -16.48
CA LEU A 386 6.93 -8.40 -17.27
C LEU A 386 7.56 -8.02 -18.60
N SER A 387 6.89 -8.32 -19.70
CA SER A 387 7.15 -7.71 -20.99
C SER A 387 6.36 -6.42 -21.07
N PHE A 388 6.95 -5.34 -21.60
CA PHE A 388 6.26 -4.06 -21.73
C PHE A 388 6.42 -3.45 -23.13
N ASN A 389 5.48 -2.60 -23.49
CA ASN A 389 5.57 -1.68 -24.62
C ASN A 389 5.24 -0.25 -24.16
N LEU A 390 6.09 0.70 -24.51
CA LEU A 390 6.00 2.11 -24.17
C LEU A 390 5.93 2.95 -25.46
N THR A 391 4.81 3.64 -25.62
CA THR A 391 4.57 4.64 -26.66
C THR A 391 4.37 6.00 -25.99
N TYR A 392 5.36 6.88 -26.09
CA TYR A 392 5.32 8.22 -25.50
C TYR A 392 5.51 9.32 -26.56
N PRO A 393 4.81 10.47 -26.49
CA PRO A 393 4.99 11.54 -27.45
C PRO A 393 6.45 12.00 -27.52
N LYS A 394 6.98 12.13 -28.74
CA LYS A 394 8.36 12.58 -29.04
C LYS A 394 9.47 11.61 -28.59
N MET A 395 9.14 10.37 -28.26
CA MET A 395 10.11 9.29 -28.05
C MET A 395 9.82 8.14 -29.02
N PRO A 396 10.84 7.37 -29.44
CA PRO A 396 10.60 6.15 -30.19
C PRO A 396 9.83 5.14 -29.35
N GLU A 397 9.00 4.32 -30.01
CA GLU A 397 8.37 3.17 -29.38
C GLU A 397 9.46 2.27 -28.78
N THR A 398 9.28 1.92 -27.50
CA THR A 398 10.26 1.18 -26.72
C THR A 398 9.59 -0.03 -26.12
N SER A 399 10.12 -1.21 -26.39
CA SER A 399 9.63 -2.46 -25.81
C SER A 399 10.72 -3.15 -25.01
N GLY A 400 10.36 -3.99 -24.07
CA GLY A 400 11.37 -4.63 -23.24
C GLY A 400 10.83 -5.64 -22.25
N GLN A 401 11.72 -6.11 -21.40
CA GLN A 401 11.41 -7.01 -20.29
C GLN A 401 11.97 -6.44 -18.99
N LEU A 402 11.12 -6.40 -17.98
CA LEU A 402 11.46 -6.13 -16.59
C LEU A 402 11.40 -7.45 -15.81
N LYS A 403 12.47 -7.79 -15.11
CA LYS A 403 12.52 -8.93 -14.20
C LYS A 403 12.90 -8.47 -12.81
N PHE A 404 12.15 -8.93 -11.82
CA PHE A 404 12.50 -8.80 -10.41
C PHE A 404 12.65 -10.21 -9.82
N ALA A 405 13.82 -10.53 -9.27
CA ALA A 405 14.05 -11.78 -8.56
C ALA A 405 15.29 -11.65 -7.67
N ASN A 406 15.30 -12.34 -6.53
CA ASN A 406 16.43 -12.33 -5.59
C ASN A 406 16.88 -10.90 -5.22
N GLN A 407 15.91 -10.00 -4.99
CA GLN A 407 16.16 -8.59 -4.66
C GLN A 407 16.97 -7.83 -5.74
N LYS A 408 16.87 -8.28 -6.99
CA LYS A 408 17.50 -7.65 -8.16
C LYS A 408 16.43 -7.30 -9.19
N ALA A 409 16.47 -6.07 -9.67
CA ALA A 409 15.71 -5.64 -10.83
C ALA A 409 16.63 -5.65 -12.06
N SER A 410 16.18 -6.27 -13.14
CA SER A 410 16.85 -6.31 -14.43
C SER A 410 15.89 -5.79 -15.50
N LEU A 411 16.35 -4.86 -16.32
CA LEU A 411 15.62 -4.23 -17.41
C LEU A 411 16.40 -4.45 -18.70
N ASN A 412 15.75 -5.01 -19.70
CA ASN A 412 16.24 -5.02 -21.08
C ASN A 412 15.21 -4.29 -21.93
N ALA A 413 15.63 -3.25 -22.65
CA ALA A 413 14.73 -2.47 -23.50
C ALA A 413 15.35 -2.26 -24.88
N VAL A 414 14.51 -2.22 -25.90
CA VAL A 414 14.88 -1.98 -27.29
C VAL A 414 13.97 -0.89 -27.86
N ALA A 415 14.59 0.06 -28.55
CA ALA A 415 13.90 1.10 -29.32
C ALA A 415 14.47 1.14 -30.74
N LEU A 416 13.63 1.39 -31.75
CA LEU A 416 14.01 1.48 -33.16
C LEU A 416 14.78 0.24 -33.69
N GLU A 417 14.63 -0.94 -33.07
CA GLU A 417 15.37 -2.18 -33.35
C GLU A 417 16.90 -2.15 -33.12
N GLU A 418 17.50 -0.96 -33.10
CA GLU A 418 18.95 -0.75 -33.10
C GLU A 418 19.47 -0.18 -31.77
N ILE A 419 18.61 0.38 -30.91
CA ILE A 419 19.00 0.93 -29.61
C ILE A 419 18.65 -0.07 -28.51
N GLN A 420 19.67 -0.53 -27.79
CA GLN A 420 19.55 -1.55 -26.75
C GLN A 420 20.01 -0.98 -25.41
N LEU A 421 19.16 -1.10 -24.40
CA LEU A 421 19.43 -0.75 -23.01
C LEU A 421 19.37 -2.01 -22.15
N GLU A 422 20.47 -2.31 -21.46
CA GLU A 422 20.51 -3.28 -20.37
C GLU A 422 20.75 -2.52 -19.07
N ALA A 423 19.90 -2.67 -18.06
CA ALA A 423 20.08 -2.08 -16.75
C ALA A 423 19.82 -3.10 -15.66
N ASN A 424 20.62 -3.06 -14.60
CA ASN A 424 20.47 -3.92 -13.43
C ASN A 424 20.61 -3.08 -12.16
N TYR A 425 19.79 -3.39 -11.17
CA TYR A 425 19.82 -2.78 -9.84
C TYR A 425 19.72 -3.86 -8.77
N ASP A 426 20.62 -3.83 -7.80
CA ASP A 426 20.68 -4.75 -6.66
C ASP A 426 20.26 -3.97 -5.40
N LEU A 427 19.12 -4.36 -4.81
CA LEU A 427 18.53 -3.64 -3.67
C LEU A 427 19.37 -3.78 -2.40
N GLN A 428 20.09 -4.90 -2.21
CA GLN A 428 20.87 -5.14 -0.98
C GLN A 428 22.12 -4.27 -0.94
N SER A 429 22.84 -4.23 -2.06
CA SER A 429 24.07 -3.45 -2.19
C SER A 429 23.81 -2.00 -2.60
N SER A 430 22.58 -1.66 -3.03
CA SER A 430 22.25 -0.36 -3.64
C SER A 430 23.15 -0.02 -4.84
N THR A 431 23.60 -1.06 -5.55
CA THR A 431 24.47 -0.90 -6.72
C THR A 431 23.67 -1.03 -8.00
N TYR A 432 24.10 -0.30 -9.03
CA TYR A 432 23.50 -0.37 -10.36
C TYR A 432 24.55 -0.60 -11.43
N SER A 433 24.10 -1.11 -12.57
CA SER A 433 24.85 -1.13 -13.82
C SER A 433 23.92 -0.88 -14.99
N ALA A 434 24.38 -0.14 -15.99
CA ALA A 434 23.66 0.14 -17.21
C ALA A 434 24.60 0.08 -18.41
N LYS A 435 24.09 -0.43 -19.52
CA LYS A 435 24.74 -0.42 -20.83
C LYS A 435 23.73 0.05 -21.86
N LEU A 436 24.12 1.02 -22.66
CA LEU A 436 23.33 1.53 -23.77
C LEU A 436 24.20 1.44 -25.02
N HIS A 437 23.70 0.78 -26.05
CA HIS A 437 24.31 0.71 -27.37
C HIS A 437 23.27 1.15 -28.39
N GLY A 438 23.68 1.96 -29.35
CA GLY A 438 22.81 2.32 -30.47
C GLY A 438 23.61 2.83 -31.65
N GLU A 439 23.30 2.30 -32.82
CA GLU A 439 23.80 2.77 -34.11
C GLU A 439 22.61 2.93 -35.05
N ILE A 440 22.14 4.16 -35.22
CA ILE A 440 20.97 4.49 -36.03
C ILE A 440 21.34 5.38 -37.20
N GLN A 441 20.68 5.19 -38.34
CA GLN A 441 20.92 6.00 -39.55
C GLN A 441 20.25 7.39 -39.48
N ASN A 442 19.22 7.54 -38.64
CA ASN A 442 18.46 8.79 -38.51
C ASN A 442 18.21 9.17 -37.04
N GLY A 443 19.08 10.01 -36.49
CA GLY A 443 19.01 10.57 -35.14
C GLY A 443 17.80 11.46 -34.87
N GLU A 444 17.12 11.99 -35.92
CA GLU A 444 15.87 12.75 -35.76
C GLU A 444 14.76 11.91 -35.07
N LEU A 445 14.86 10.58 -35.16
CA LEU A 445 13.95 9.65 -34.48
C LEU A 445 14.10 9.66 -32.95
N ILE A 446 15.22 10.17 -32.44
CA ILE A 446 15.50 10.28 -30.99
C ILE A 446 15.25 11.70 -30.49
N HIS A 447 15.71 12.70 -31.24
CA HIS A 447 15.52 14.10 -30.85
C HIS A 447 15.57 15.03 -32.06
N GLU A 448 14.75 16.08 -32.06
CA GLU A 448 14.61 17.02 -33.19
C GLU A 448 15.87 17.85 -33.50
N THR A 449 16.82 17.92 -32.56
CA THR A 449 18.09 18.62 -32.72
C THR A 449 19.16 17.77 -33.39
N LEU A 450 18.94 16.45 -33.53
CA LEU A 450 19.83 15.54 -34.23
C LEU A 450 19.42 15.47 -35.71
N THR A 451 20.35 15.09 -36.59
CA THR A 451 20.13 14.85 -38.03
C THR A 451 21.01 13.69 -38.46
N GLY A 452 20.69 12.92 -39.51
CA GLY A 452 21.61 11.87 -40.00
C GLY A 452 22.01 10.82 -38.95
N PRO A 453 23.16 10.12 -39.08
CA PRO A 453 23.48 9.00 -38.20
C PRO A 453 23.85 9.39 -36.75
N LEU A 454 23.51 8.50 -35.80
CA LEU A 454 23.91 8.56 -34.40
C LEU A 454 24.48 7.18 -33.99
N ALA A 455 25.71 7.16 -33.50
CA ALA A 455 26.38 5.95 -33.03
C ALA A 455 27.02 6.20 -31.66
N LEU A 456 26.59 5.43 -30.64
CA LEU A 456 27.10 5.57 -29.28
C LEU A 456 27.16 4.24 -28.52
N ASN A 457 28.18 4.12 -27.67
CA ASN A 457 28.26 3.13 -26.61
C ASN A 457 28.38 3.84 -25.28
N PHE A 458 27.55 3.45 -24.32
CA PHE A 458 27.56 4.00 -22.98
C PHE A 458 27.52 2.87 -21.96
N THR A 459 28.40 2.94 -20.97
CA THR A 459 28.36 2.05 -19.82
C THR A 459 28.43 2.87 -18.54
N ALA A 460 27.66 2.47 -17.54
CA ALA A 460 27.68 3.07 -16.22
C ALA A 460 27.52 1.99 -15.16
N LYS A 461 28.17 2.17 -14.02
CA LYS A 461 27.93 1.39 -12.80
C LYS A 461 28.22 2.26 -11.60
N GLY A 462 27.58 1.97 -10.48
CA GLY A 462 27.82 2.76 -9.28
C GLY A 462 27.19 2.16 -8.04
N ASP A 463 27.47 2.82 -6.94
CA ASP A 463 26.93 2.57 -5.62
C ASP A 463 26.24 3.86 -5.17
N LEU A 464 24.91 3.81 -5.09
CA LEU A 464 24.09 4.96 -4.74
C LEU A 464 24.32 5.40 -3.29
N SER A 465 24.65 4.47 -2.38
CA SER A 465 24.88 4.78 -0.97
C SER A 465 26.20 5.53 -0.73
N ASN A 466 27.20 5.24 -1.58
CA ASN A 466 28.52 5.84 -1.49
C ASN A 466 28.74 7.02 -2.47
N GLU A 467 27.70 7.43 -3.21
CA GLU A 467 27.77 8.47 -4.26
C GLU A 467 28.92 8.22 -5.28
N ALA A 468 29.26 6.95 -5.49
CA ALA A 468 30.40 6.53 -6.29
C ALA A 468 29.92 6.00 -7.64
N HIS A 469 30.31 6.67 -8.73
CA HIS A 469 29.81 6.37 -10.07
C HIS A 469 30.95 6.27 -11.06
N GLN A 470 30.96 5.24 -11.89
CA GLN A 470 31.99 5.06 -12.91
C GLN A 470 31.37 4.63 -14.22
N GLY A 471 32.01 4.98 -15.33
CA GLY A 471 31.48 4.61 -16.63
C GLY A 471 32.29 5.16 -17.78
N THR A 472 31.80 4.85 -18.98
CA THR A 472 32.41 5.23 -20.25
C THR A 472 31.34 5.68 -21.23
N LEU A 473 31.70 6.66 -22.06
CA LEU A 473 30.94 7.09 -23.23
C LEU A 473 31.87 7.00 -24.44
N ASP A 474 31.46 6.31 -25.49
CA ASP A 474 32.10 6.33 -26.79
C ASP A 474 31.06 6.82 -27.79
N LEU A 475 31.11 8.12 -28.07
CA LEU A 475 30.28 8.79 -29.06
C LEU A 475 31.02 8.77 -30.38
N GLN A 476 30.71 7.77 -31.20
CA GLN A 476 31.37 7.55 -32.49
C GLN A 476 30.88 8.54 -33.55
N GLN A 477 29.61 8.93 -33.46
CA GLN A 477 29.03 9.95 -34.32
C GLN A 477 27.75 10.53 -33.71
N ALA A 478 27.65 11.86 -33.68
CA ALA A 478 26.38 12.56 -33.50
C ALA A 478 26.34 13.81 -34.39
N ASN A 479 25.30 13.90 -35.20
CA ASN A 479 25.11 14.98 -36.15
C ASN A 479 24.01 15.91 -35.62
N LEU A 480 24.34 17.18 -35.38
CA LEU A 480 23.42 18.20 -34.89
C LEU A 480 22.84 19.03 -36.05
N LYS A 481 21.57 19.43 -35.93
CA LYS A 481 20.85 20.20 -36.94
C LYS A 481 21.30 21.66 -37.00
N GLU A 482 21.41 22.29 -35.83
CA GLU A 482 21.73 23.71 -35.69
C GLU A 482 22.61 23.95 -34.45
N PRO A 483 23.88 24.39 -34.62
CA PRO A 483 24.60 24.46 -35.90
C PRO A 483 24.78 23.06 -36.52
N GLN A 484 24.89 22.99 -37.85
CA GLN A 484 25.18 21.74 -38.55
C GLN A 484 26.59 21.27 -38.23
N VAL A 485 26.71 20.36 -37.27
CA VAL A 485 28.00 19.83 -36.82
C VAL A 485 27.98 18.33 -36.63
N VAL A 486 29.12 17.69 -36.88
CA VAL A 486 29.33 16.27 -36.56
C VAL A 486 30.26 16.19 -35.36
N THR A 487 29.85 15.48 -34.32
CA THR A 487 30.58 15.37 -33.06
C THR A 487 30.99 13.94 -32.79
N THR A 488 32.25 13.75 -32.37
CA THR A 488 32.76 12.50 -31.79
C THR A 488 33.44 12.81 -30.47
N ALA A 489 33.38 11.88 -29.51
CA ALA A 489 34.04 12.02 -28.22
C ALA A 489 34.14 10.69 -27.49
N THR A 490 35.22 10.50 -26.73
CA THR A 490 35.36 9.39 -25.79
C THR A 490 35.48 9.92 -24.37
N GLY A 491 34.52 9.60 -23.50
CA GLY A 491 34.51 10.01 -22.10
C GLY A 491 34.69 8.83 -21.14
N SER A 492 35.30 9.09 -19.99
CA SER A 492 35.30 8.17 -18.87
C SER A 492 35.17 8.93 -17.56
N TRP A 493 34.55 8.32 -16.55
CA TRP A 493 34.46 8.92 -15.22
C TRP A 493 34.62 7.88 -14.12
N ASP A 494 35.16 8.34 -13.00
CA ASP A 494 35.20 7.69 -11.68
C ASP A 494 34.86 8.79 -10.67
N TRP A 495 33.57 9.13 -10.59
CA TRP A 495 33.04 10.19 -9.74
C TRP A 495 33.05 9.78 -8.26
N PRO A 496 33.46 10.67 -7.35
CA PRO A 496 33.86 12.08 -7.56
C PRO A 496 35.38 12.30 -7.74
N LYS A 497 36.16 11.29 -8.17
CA LYS A 497 37.63 11.40 -8.28
C LYS A 497 38.10 12.05 -9.59
N SER A 498 37.50 11.64 -10.71
CA SER A 498 37.94 12.11 -12.03
C SER A 498 36.88 11.97 -13.12
N VAL A 499 36.98 12.83 -14.14
CA VAL A 499 36.25 12.76 -15.40
C VAL A 499 37.23 13.07 -16.53
N THR A 500 37.26 12.27 -17.59
CA THR A 500 38.04 12.54 -18.80
C THR A 500 37.12 12.59 -20.01
N LEU A 501 37.45 13.46 -20.95
CA LEU A 501 36.79 13.59 -22.25
C LEU A 501 37.89 13.79 -23.30
N ASP A 502 38.25 12.70 -23.96
CA ASP A 502 39.28 12.60 -24.97
C ASP A 502 38.66 12.55 -26.38
N ASN A 503 39.50 12.77 -27.39
CA ASN A 503 39.12 12.68 -28.80
C ASN A 503 37.87 13.50 -29.15
N ILE A 504 37.68 14.66 -28.52
CA ILE A 504 36.58 15.56 -28.85
C ILE A 504 36.85 16.09 -30.24
N GLN A 505 36.00 15.76 -31.21
CA GLN A 505 36.05 16.34 -32.54
C GLN A 505 34.70 16.91 -32.88
N VAL A 506 34.66 18.19 -33.28
CA VAL A 506 33.45 18.86 -33.76
C VAL A 506 33.74 19.38 -35.17
N PHE A 507 33.15 18.74 -36.17
CA PHE A 507 33.29 19.13 -37.58
C PHE A 507 32.17 20.08 -37.98
N THR A 508 32.53 21.19 -38.62
CA THR A 508 31.62 22.11 -39.31
C THR A 508 31.97 22.12 -40.81
N PRO A 509 31.10 22.66 -41.69
CA PRO A 509 31.45 22.83 -43.11
C PRO A 509 32.73 23.65 -43.35
N GLU A 510 33.09 24.51 -42.40
CA GLU A 510 34.19 25.45 -42.52
C GLU A 510 35.49 25.03 -41.83
N GLY A 511 35.47 24.02 -40.96
CA GLY A 511 36.63 23.57 -40.21
C GLY A 511 36.27 22.53 -39.14
N HIS A 512 37.19 22.23 -38.24
CA HIS A 512 36.89 21.37 -37.10
C HIS A 512 37.62 21.82 -35.84
N LEU A 513 37.01 21.51 -34.70
CA LEU A 513 37.58 21.68 -33.38
C LEU A 513 38.04 20.31 -32.88
N GLU A 514 39.25 20.24 -32.35
CA GLU A 514 39.79 19.05 -31.68
C GLU A 514 40.14 19.38 -30.24
N GLY A 515 39.84 18.49 -29.30
CA GLY A 515 40.24 18.72 -27.92
C GLY A 515 40.27 17.50 -27.02
N ALA A 516 40.88 17.71 -25.86
CA ALA A 516 40.91 16.76 -24.76
C ALA A 516 40.84 17.53 -23.44
N LEU A 517 39.89 17.13 -22.59
CA LEU A 517 39.57 17.76 -21.31
C LEU A 517 39.64 16.68 -20.22
N SER A 518 40.14 17.02 -19.04
CA SER A 518 40.05 16.16 -17.86
C SER A 518 39.77 16.99 -16.63
N TRP A 519 39.05 16.41 -15.69
CA TRP A 519 38.81 16.96 -14.38
C TRP A 519 39.32 15.96 -13.34
N GLN A 520 40.23 16.40 -12.47
CA GLN A 520 40.80 15.57 -11.39
C GLN A 520 41.37 16.48 -10.30
N ASP A 521 41.23 16.07 -9.04
CA ASP A 521 41.76 16.78 -7.87
C ASP A 521 41.36 18.28 -7.83
N ASP A 522 40.08 18.58 -8.12
CA ASP A 522 39.53 19.95 -8.21
C ASP A 522 40.10 20.84 -9.33
N PHE A 523 40.70 20.24 -10.36
CA PHE A 523 41.21 20.98 -11.52
C PHE A 523 40.64 20.48 -12.84
N LEU A 524 40.14 21.42 -13.66
CA LEU A 524 39.88 21.22 -15.07
C LEU A 524 41.18 21.44 -15.86
N THR A 525 41.70 20.39 -16.46
CA THR A 525 42.84 20.42 -17.36
C THR A 525 42.37 20.36 -18.81
N VAL A 526 42.64 21.42 -19.56
CA VAL A 526 42.52 21.48 -21.02
C VAL A 526 43.85 21.06 -21.61
N THR A 527 43.98 19.77 -21.97
CA THR A 527 45.21 19.23 -22.56
C THR A 527 45.49 19.90 -23.91
N SER A 528 44.46 20.03 -24.73
CA SER A 528 44.50 20.80 -25.97
C SER A 528 43.08 21.16 -26.40
N LEU A 529 42.94 22.34 -26.99
CA LEU A 529 41.76 22.79 -27.72
C LEU A 529 42.25 23.50 -28.97
N ASN A 530 42.07 22.87 -30.13
CA ASN A 530 42.60 23.31 -31.41
C ASN A 530 41.44 23.62 -32.36
N LEU A 531 41.41 24.81 -32.95
CA LEU A 531 40.55 25.14 -34.08
C LEU A 531 41.34 24.99 -35.38
N ILE A 532 40.86 24.19 -36.32
CA ILE A 532 41.59 23.82 -37.54
C ILE A 532 40.73 24.11 -38.78
N GLU A 533 41.29 24.84 -39.76
CA GLU A 533 40.68 25.12 -41.07
C GLU A 533 41.68 24.72 -42.17
N SER A 534 41.26 23.87 -43.12
CA SER A 534 42.09 23.40 -44.25
C SER A 534 43.48 22.86 -43.85
N GLY A 535 43.57 22.18 -42.71
CA GLY A 535 44.82 21.61 -42.17
C GLY A 535 45.70 22.58 -41.39
N ASN A 536 45.32 23.85 -41.28
CA ASN A 536 46.06 24.86 -40.49
C ASN A 536 45.39 25.07 -39.14
N THR A 537 46.16 25.00 -38.05
CA THR A 537 45.65 25.35 -36.72
C THR A 537 45.54 26.86 -36.55
N LEU A 538 44.30 27.33 -36.48
CA LEU A 538 43.92 28.74 -36.36
C LEU A 538 44.03 29.24 -34.92
N LEU A 539 43.63 28.42 -33.95
CA LEU A 539 43.66 28.73 -32.52
C LEU A 539 44.08 27.49 -31.74
N LYS A 540 44.93 27.69 -30.74
CA LYS A 540 45.34 26.68 -29.76
C LYS A 540 45.10 27.23 -28.37
N ALA A 541 44.46 26.44 -27.53
CA ALA A 541 44.36 26.71 -26.11
C ALA A 541 44.71 25.47 -25.29
N SER A 542 45.35 25.69 -24.14
CA SER A 542 45.73 24.62 -23.21
C SER A 542 45.96 25.21 -21.82
N GLY A 543 45.66 24.47 -20.77
CA GLY A 543 45.90 24.95 -19.42
C GLY A 543 45.23 24.13 -18.33
N LYS A 544 45.37 24.59 -17.10
CA LYS A 544 44.82 24.01 -15.88
C LYS A 544 44.10 25.11 -15.11
N LEU A 545 42.81 24.91 -14.88
CA LEU A 545 41.91 25.85 -14.23
C LEU A 545 41.34 25.22 -12.94
N PRO A 546 41.29 25.95 -11.81
CA PRO A 546 40.59 25.50 -10.62
C PRO A 546 39.10 25.29 -10.90
N ALA A 547 38.60 24.11 -10.57
CA ALA A 547 37.22 23.69 -10.74
C ALA A 547 36.82 22.75 -9.60
N PRO A 548 36.75 23.22 -8.33
CA PRO A 548 36.36 22.38 -7.21
C PRO A 548 34.92 21.85 -7.34
N LEU A 549 34.64 20.68 -6.79
CA LEU A 549 33.31 20.03 -6.85
C LEU A 549 32.15 20.92 -6.38
N ASN A 550 32.41 21.84 -5.44
CA ASN A 550 31.41 22.69 -4.83
C ASN A 550 31.14 24.00 -5.60
N LEU A 551 31.60 24.11 -6.85
CA LEU A 551 31.45 25.32 -7.65
C LEU A 551 29.98 25.55 -8.04
N LYS A 552 29.39 26.67 -7.58
CA LYS A 552 28.00 27.02 -7.88
C LYS A 552 27.88 28.10 -8.95
N SER A 553 28.92 28.93 -9.11
CA SER A 553 28.96 29.98 -10.13
C SER A 553 30.38 30.34 -10.55
N LEU A 554 30.49 31.13 -11.62
CA LEU A 554 31.76 31.73 -12.06
C LEU A 554 32.36 32.63 -10.95
N ASP A 555 31.53 33.22 -10.09
CA ASP A 555 32.01 34.04 -8.97
C ASP A 555 32.77 33.21 -7.94
N ASP A 556 32.44 31.92 -7.79
CA ASP A 556 33.16 31.02 -6.88
C ASP A 556 34.56 30.70 -7.42
N VAL A 557 34.72 30.61 -8.75
CA VAL A 557 36.05 30.50 -9.39
C VAL A 557 36.86 31.76 -9.12
N LEU A 558 36.25 32.93 -9.29
CA LEU A 558 36.90 34.22 -9.12
C LEU A 558 37.21 34.56 -7.66
N GLN A 559 36.47 33.98 -6.71
CA GLN A 559 36.75 34.05 -5.28
C GLN A 559 37.76 33.02 -4.80
N ASN A 560 38.07 32.02 -5.63
CA ASN A 560 39.05 30.99 -5.32
C ASN A 560 40.46 31.45 -5.74
N ASP A 561 41.36 31.57 -4.77
CA ASP A 561 42.77 31.95 -4.97
C ASP A 561 43.68 30.78 -5.36
N THR A 562 43.12 29.67 -5.82
CA THR A 562 43.91 28.53 -6.31
C THR A 562 44.66 28.92 -7.59
N PRO A 563 45.96 28.58 -7.72
CA PRO A 563 46.73 28.88 -8.92
C PRO A 563 46.15 28.25 -10.19
N PHE A 564 46.18 29.00 -11.28
CA PHE A 564 45.78 28.55 -12.61
C PHE A 564 46.87 28.86 -13.63
N GLU A 565 46.85 28.15 -14.75
CA GLU A 565 47.70 28.44 -15.91
C GLU A 565 46.89 28.20 -17.19
N PHE A 566 46.91 29.13 -18.14
CA PHE A 566 46.19 29.00 -19.39
C PHE A 566 46.92 29.72 -20.52
N LYS A 567 47.08 29.05 -21.65
CA LYS A 567 47.78 29.57 -22.82
C LYS A 567 46.82 29.62 -23.99
N ILE A 568 46.83 30.74 -24.70
CA ILE A 568 46.04 30.96 -25.91
C ILE A 568 47.00 31.46 -26.98
N ALA A 569 47.01 30.79 -28.13
CA ALA A 569 47.75 31.24 -29.31
C ALA A 569 46.85 31.15 -30.54
N SER A 570 46.71 32.24 -31.28
CA SER A 570 45.98 32.26 -32.54
C SER A 570 46.88 32.73 -33.68
N GLN A 571 46.55 32.30 -34.89
CA GLN A 571 46.99 32.96 -36.12
C GLN A 571 46.18 34.25 -36.33
N PRO A 572 46.51 35.09 -37.32
CA PRO A 572 45.64 36.18 -37.75
C PRO A 572 44.29 35.67 -38.26
N LEU A 573 43.21 36.00 -37.54
CA LEU A 573 41.85 35.52 -37.79
C LEU A 573 40.90 36.68 -38.04
N SER A 574 40.30 36.74 -39.23
CA SER A 574 39.27 37.74 -39.50
C SER A 574 38.00 37.45 -38.69
N PHE A 575 37.28 38.49 -38.28
CA PHE A 575 35.94 38.31 -37.67
C PHE A 575 34.96 37.63 -38.61
N GLU A 576 35.17 37.74 -39.92
CA GLU A 576 34.41 36.97 -40.91
C GLU A 576 34.69 35.46 -40.81
N ARG A 577 35.95 35.06 -40.61
CA ARG A 577 36.31 33.67 -40.38
C ARG A 577 35.84 33.17 -39.01
N LEU A 578 36.05 33.93 -37.94
CA LEU A 578 35.60 33.55 -36.60
C LEU A 578 34.07 33.41 -36.48
N ARG A 579 33.31 34.21 -37.25
CA ARG A 579 31.84 34.11 -37.32
C ARG A 579 31.32 32.75 -37.75
N LYS A 580 32.13 31.95 -38.43
CA LYS A 580 31.79 30.58 -38.82
C LYS A 580 31.70 29.64 -37.62
N PHE A 581 32.37 29.98 -36.52
CA PHE A 581 32.51 29.14 -35.33
C PHE A 581 31.86 29.75 -34.07
N ALA A 582 31.69 31.07 -34.03
CA ALA A 582 31.16 31.79 -32.87
C ALA A 582 30.17 32.89 -33.29
N PRO A 583 29.18 33.22 -32.44
CA PRO A 583 28.17 34.25 -32.72
C PRO A 583 28.77 35.67 -32.62
N ILE A 584 29.51 36.08 -33.64
CA ILE A 584 30.11 37.42 -33.74
C ILE A 584 29.22 38.31 -34.62
N PRO A 585 28.89 39.56 -34.21
CA PRO A 585 28.08 40.48 -34.99
C PRO A 585 28.57 40.65 -36.44
N LYS A 586 27.63 40.59 -37.40
CA LYS A 586 28.00 40.72 -38.83
C LYS A 586 28.62 42.06 -39.20
N THR A 587 28.31 43.07 -38.39
CA THR A 587 28.78 44.44 -38.55
C THR A 587 30.26 44.61 -38.20
N LEU A 588 30.84 43.72 -37.38
CA LEU A 588 32.25 43.78 -37.03
C LEU A 588 33.13 43.21 -38.16
N LYS A 589 34.14 43.98 -38.52
CA LYS A 589 35.17 43.64 -39.51
C LYS A 589 36.55 43.94 -38.93
N GLY A 590 37.56 43.24 -39.42
CA GLY A 590 38.92 43.26 -38.90
C GLY A 590 39.51 41.87 -38.69
N VAL A 591 40.80 41.83 -38.36
CA VAL A 591 41.63 40.63 -38.15
C VAL A 591 42.22 40.67 -36.75
N VAL A 592 41.93 39.66 -35.93
CA VAL A 592 42.46 39.51 -34.57
C VAL A 592 43.56 38.45 -34.53
N GLU A 593 44.62 38.72 -33.79
CA GLU A 593 45.67 37.76 -33.43
C GLU A 593 45.99 37.93 -31.95
N ALA A 594 46.08 36.82 -31.21
CA ALA A 594 46.40 36.85 -29.79
C ALA A 594 47.39 35.74 -29.42
N ASN A 595 48.38 36.08 -28.60
CA ASN A 595 49.28 35.13 -27.96
C ASN A 595 49.39 35.54 -26.49
N LEU A 596 48.71 34.81 -25.61
CA LEU A 596 48.50 35.15 -24.21
C LEU A 596 48.87 33.96 -23.32
N ASP A 597 49.74 34.22 -22.36
CA ASP A 597 49.99 33.38 -21.20
C ASP A 597 49.30 34.02 -19.98
N LEU A 598 48.32 33.30 -19.43
CA LEU A 598 47.59 33.65 -18.21
C LEU A 598 48.05 32.69 -17.10
N SER A 599 48.40 33.21 -15.94
CA SER A 599 48.81 32.39 -14.79
C SER A 599 48.56 33.11 -13.46
N GLY A 600 48.92 32.51 -12.34
CA GLY A 600 48.77 33.12 -11.01
C GLY A 600 47.44 32.73 -10.37
N THR A 601 46.88 33.61 -9.55
CA THR A 601 45.62 33.37 -8.81
C THR A 601 44.56 34.39 -9.20
N SER A 602 43.29 34.18 -8.83
CA SER A 602 42.23 35.16 -9.09
C SER A 602 42.50 36.53 -8.43
N SER A 603 43.13 36.54 -7.25
CA SER A 603 43.54 37.80 -6.59
C SER A 603 44.79 38.45 -7.19
N GLU A 604 45.72 37.65 -7.73
CA GLU A 604 46.98 38.14 -8.30
C GLU A 604 47.27 37.54 -9.69
N PRO A 605 46.40 37.79 -10.70
CA PRO A 605 46.58 37.19 -12.01
C PRO A 605 47.77 37.79 -12.73
N GLN A 606 48.55 36.92 -13.37
CA GLN A 606 49.69 37.26 -14.21
C GLN A 606 49.30 37.10 -15.67
N ILE A 607 49.31 38.20 -16.40
CA ILE A 607 49.02 38.24 -17.84
C ILE A 607 50.31 38.61 -18.56
N LYS A 608 50.71 37.82 -19.55
CA LYS A 608 51.82 38.14 -20.45
C LYS A 608 51.45 37.80 -21.88
N GLY A 609 51.63 38.72 -22.81
CA GLY A 609 51.38 38.41 -24.20
C GLY A 609 51.18 39.60 -25.11
N THR A 610 50.69 39.31 -26.31
CA THR A 610 50.40 40.29 -27.36
C THR A 610 49.03 40.04 -27.94
N ALA A 611 48.31 41.12 -28.25
CA ALA A 611 47.12 41.07 -29.09
C ALA A 611 47.22 42.14 -30.17
N SER A 612 46.84 41.77 -31.39
CA SER A 612 46.66 42.71 -32.48
C SER A 612 45.26 42.60 -33.04
N LEU A 613 44.76 43.74 -33.49
CA LEU A 613 43.49 43.89 -34.14
C LEU A 613 43.73 44.83 -35.32
N ILE A 614 43.67 44.30 -36.53
CA ILE A 614 44.01 45.01 -37.77
C ILE A 614 42.72 45.29 -38.54
N ASP A 615 42.60 46.47 -39.13
CA ASP A 615 41.47 46.92 -39.94
C ASP A 615 40.12 46.83 -39.21
N PHE A 616 40.10 47.18 -37.93
CA PHE A 616 38.88 47.10 -37.13
C PHE A 616 37.88 48.20 -37.49
N HIS A 617 36.68 47.81 -37.89
CA HIS A 617 35.59 48.75 -38.13
C HIS A 617 34.22 48.09 -37.96
N GLN A 618 33.22 48.92 -37.70
CA GLN A 618 31.81 48.51 -37.67
C GLN A 618 31.12 49.00 -38.96
N SER A 619 30.62 48.08 -39.78
CA SER A 619 30.06 48.40 -41.10
C SER A 619 28.79 49.25 -41.05
N ASP A 620 28.09 49.26 -39.91
CA ASP A 620 26.92 50.11 -39.61
C ASP A 620 27.30 51.51 -39.09
N GLN A 621 28.59 51.77 -38.85
CA GLN A 621 29.15 53.08 -38.49
C GLN A 621 30.20 53.53 -39.52
N PRO A 622 29.84 53.74 -40.79
CA PRO A 622 30.79 54.04 -41.87
C PRO A 622 31.50 55.39 -41.72
N LYS A 623 31.12 56.22 -40.74
CA LYS A 623 31.78 57.50 -40.42
C LYS A 623 33.05 57.33 -39.58
N LEU A 624 33.25 56.16 -38.98
CA LEU A 624 34.47 55.85 -38.23
C LEU A 624 35.47 55.15 -39.17
N PRO A 625 36.72 55.67 -39.29
CA PRO A 625 37.75 54.99 -40.06
C PRO A 625 38.15 53.66 -39.40
N PRO A 626 38.68 52.70 -40.17
CA PRO A 626 39.20 51.48 -39.60
C PRO A 626 40.43 51.73 -38.74
N VAL A 627 40.57 50.96 -37.67
CA VAL A 627 41.65 51.13 -36.68
C VAL A 627 42.52 49.87 -36.61
N ASP A 628 43.82 50.08 -36.71
CA ASP A 628 44.84 49.09 -36.38
C ASP A 628 45.29 49.28 -34.93
N LEU A 629 45.04 48.31 -34.07
CA LEU A 629 45.48 48.28 -32.68
C LEU A 629 46.51 47.16 -32.51
N ARG A 630 47.70 47.50 -32.01
CA ARG A 630 48.71 46.51 -31.59
C ARG A 630 49.06 46.75 -30.14
N THR A 631 48.97 45.70 -29.33
CA THR A 631 49.12 45.80 -27.88
C THR A 631 49.94 44.64 -27.32
N SER A 632 50.77 44.94 -26.33
CA SER A 632 51.43 43.98 -25.47
C SER A 632 51.02 44.24 -24.03
N PHE A 633 50.79 43.16 -23.30
CA PHE A 633 50.35 43.13 -21.92
C PHE A 633 51.41 42.40 -21.10
N GLU A 634 51.81 42.99 -19.98
CA GLU A 634 52.66 42.31 -19.00
C GLU A 634 52.23 42.74 -17.61
N THR A 635 51.97 41.78 -16.74
CA THR A 635 51.74 42.05 -15.32
C THR A 635 53.07 42.01 -14.58
N LYS A 636 53.35 43.05 -13.79
CA LYS A 636 54.53 43.11 -12.92
C LYS A 636 54.18 43.87 -11.65
N ASN A 637 54.49 43.33 -10.48
CA ASN A 637 54.23 43.99 -9.19
C ASN A 637 52.76 44.47 -9.04
N GLN A 638 51.77 43.65 -9.40
CA GLN A 638 50.33 44.00 -9.38
C GLN A 638 49.96 45.20 -10.27
N GLN A 639 50.79 45.51 -11.27
CA GLN A 639 50.52 46.50 -12.29
C GLN A 639 50.40 45.84 -13.66
N LEU A 640 49.35 46.19 -14.41
CA LEU A 640 49.21 45.85 -15.82
C LEU A 640 49.95 46.91 -16.65
N ILE A 641 51.09 46.50 -17.19
CA ILE A 641 51.88 47.28 -18.13
C ILE A 641 51.29 47.06 -19.51
N LEU A 642 50.66 48.10 -20.04
CA LEU A 642 50.08 48.14 -21.39
C LEU A 642 50.97 48.98 -22.29
N LYS A 643 51.50 48.38 -23.35
CA LYS A 643 52.21 49.11 -24.41
C LYS A 643 51.58 48.79 -25.74
N GLY A 644 51.30 49.80 -26.53
CA GLY A 644 50.70 49.60 -27.83
C GLY A 644 50.57 50.88 -28.62
N ASN A 645 49.99 50.75 -29.79
CA ASN A 645 49.66 51.89 -30.63
C ASN A 645 48.39 51.58 -31.43
N ALA A 646 47.56 52.61 -31.59
CA ALA A 646 46.42 52.64 -32.48
C ALA A 646 46.76 53.52 -33.69
N ARG A 647 46.42 53.06 -34.88
CA ARG A 647 46.63 53.79 -36.14
C ARG A 647 45.37 53.77 -36.97
N GLU A 648 45.12 54.87 -37.66
CA GLU A 648 44.12 54.97 -38.72
C GLU A 648 44.86 55.10 -40.07
N PRO A 649 44.17 54.94 -41.22
CA PRO A 649 44.80 55.06 -42.54
C PRO A 649 45.55 56.38 -42.77
N GLU A 650 45.08 57.47 -42.15
CA GLU A 650 45.65 58.82 -42.30
C GLU A 650 46.87 59.09 -41.38
N GLY A 651 47.17 58.20 -40.42
CA GLY A 651 48.30 58.37 -39.51
C GLY A 651 48.15 57.71 -38.13
N PRO A 652 49.11 57.94 -37.21
CA PRO A 652 48.98 57.46 -35.84
C PRO A 652 47.81 58.14 -35.13
N LEU A 653 46.94 57.34 -34.52
CA LEU A 653 45.80 57.84 -33.76
C LEU A 653 46.19 58.07 -32.30
N LEU A 654 46.82 57.06 -31.68
CA LEU A 654 47.16 57.06 -30.26
C LEU A 654 48.32 56.12 -29.96
N ASP A 655 49.35 56.60 -29.27
CA ASP A 655 50.31 55.72 -28.60
C ASP A 655 49.80 55.39 -27.20
N ILE A 656 49.73 54.09 -26.90
CA ILE A 656 49.21 53.58 -25.64
C ILE A 656 50.40 53.19 -24.76
N LYS A 657 50.59 53.93 -23.67
CA LYS A 657 51.55 53.58 -22.63
C LYS A 657 50.86 53.75 -21.28
N GLY A 658 50.41 52.64 -20.72
CA GLY A 658 49.71 52.61 -19.44
C GLY A 658 50.46 51.75 -18.44
N ASP A 659 50.56 52.26 -17.22
CA ASP A 659 50.83 51.47 -16.03
C ASP A 659 49.58 51.59 -15.16
N LEU A 660 48.78 50.53 -15.15
CA LEU A 660 47.48 50.50 -14.49
C LEU A 660 47.58 49.58 -13.28
N ALA A 661 47.11 50.05 -12.12
CA ALA A 661 46.94 49.18 -10.96
C ALA A 661 46.00 48.02 -11.35
N PHE A 662 46.49 46.80 -11.24
CA PHE A 662 45.76 45.59 -11.61
C PHE A 662 45.50 44.78 -10.36
N LEU A 663 44.39 45.10 -9.70
CA LEU A 663 43.96 44.52 -8.44
C LEU A 663 42.54 43.93 -8.57
N PRO A 664 42.36 42.82 -9.33
CA PRO A 664 41.03 42.27 -9.60
C PRO A 664 40.26 41.89 -8.33
N ALA A 665 40.96 41.46 -7.27
CA ALA A 665 40.36 41.19 -5.95
C ALA A 665 39.57 42.37 -5.37
N VAL A 666 39.97 43.62 -5.66
CA VAL A 666 39.27 44.83 -5.21
C VAL A 666 38.02 45.10 -6.04
N TRP A 667 38.07 44.76 -7.33
CA TRP A 667 36.93 44.93 -8.25
C TRP A 667 35.83 43.91 -7.95
N LEU A 668 36.20 42.65 -7.72
CA LEU A 668 35.29 41.55 -7.39
C LEU A 668 34.53 41.78 -6.07
N LYS A 669 35.10 42.54 -5.13
CA LYS A 669 34.44 42.89 -3.86
C LYS A 669 33.47 44.08 -3.95
N ARG A 670 33.54 44.89 -5.02
CA ARG A 670 32.77 46.14 -5.15
C ARG A 670 31.35 45.95 -5.68
N GLU A 671 31.06 44.85 -6.39
CA GLU A 671 29.71 44.55 -6.91
C GLU A 671 28.70 44.14 -5.82
N LYS A 672 29.12 43.93 -4.57
CA LYS A 672 28.22 43.67 -3.41
C LYS A 672 27.89 44.92 -2.59
N SER A 673 27.65 46.06 -3.21
CA SER A 673 26.92 47.16 -2.57
C SER A 673 25.63 47.43 -3.36
N PRO A 674 24.45 47.28 -2.74
CA PRO A 674 23.20 47.65 -3.40
C PRO A 674 23.20 49.18 -3.56
N GLY A 675 23.17 49.62 -4.82
CA GLY A 675 22.78 50.98 -5.22
C GLY A 675 21.31 50.99 -5.60
#